data_AF-A0A2D6Q1I2-F1
#
_entry.id   AF-A0A2D6Q1I2-F1
#
_cell.length_a   1.000
_cell.length_b   1.000
_cell.length_c   1.000
_cell.angle_alpha   90.00
_cell.angle_beta   90.00
_cell.angle_gamma   90.00
#
_symmetry.space_group_name_H-M   'P 1'
#
loop_
_entity.id
_entity.type
_entity.pdbx_description
1 polymer ?
#
loop_
_entity_poly.entity_id
_entity_poly.type
_entity_poly.pdbx_seq_one_letter_code
_entity_poly.pdbx_strand_id
1 'polypeptide(L)'
;MGSTSSDLASRFWGHTTRPPLRASTRRIGNRLINEPPVADTLADPREPMQRSTLRTVTLTVLALAVLCPTASATWSILIVDTATGEIAIGIATCLVGFDLRPSTVVVVPGVGVAAAQSFVGPLSLRELIRAQLIAGTPPSQILTMLSGTDPGHQSRQYGIAAVAGGTVTFTGTGAGAFASGVTGQVGSLVYTVQGNVLTGMPVIAMAEQAILSTPGDVGQKLMAAMEAARSMGGDGRCSCSQFNPTACGAPPPNFTKAAHIGLVIVSRPGDLDAPCTGQLGCGAGNYYLDLNVANQPAGAPDPVFQLQNMYNAWRAQQAGRPDHFQSTVALSGTQLPGNGATVSGTVVLRDLTGTQLTSSPAVTVSLDPSSTATDVQIGPVTPLGNGTYSFVVTAGIVPGQVVLNVVADDGLGNPVRISPQPVLDMPDPFGPCGAGTVDDGVGGSADVLRIAGTAGTNRVVTVGFGQPFTLEVDVPPLQIPGAGLVGNHLLWVRVGVPTVAESLPLGANIGSLCFPVPPLPFTSPTFLITDTFSGTGLFPAMPAPWATTVAGLLTVADLSVQGVIVEDLPLQLAVTNAIRLRVILMAPPVIVSVAPQSAMVGALVTVTGTGFQPGVAVDLAGMAITPLSVTATEITFTMPAGILCDALLTITNVDAQSTSAIMNPTPVITNALFAAGTSAGGALFLVQGTGLGNATVTIGGNPVTNIISQSGVFITMSTPPGSPGPAIVVVTTPAGCQTTTTYTYL
;
A
#
# COMPACT_ATOMS: atom_id res chain seq x y z
N MET A 1 21.17 21.55 -51.15
CA MET A 1 20.34 22.69 -51.60
C MET A 1 19.19 22.78 -50.61
N GLY A 2 19.32 23.58 -49.54
CA GLY A 2 18.75 24.94 -49.42
C GLY A 2 17.24 24.84 -49.10
N SER A 3 16.63 25.41 -48.06
CA SER A 3 16.92 26.58 -47.22
C SER A 3 15.84 26.69 -46.11
N THR A 4 16.22 27.21 -44.93
CA THR A 4 15.57 28.25 -44.05
C THR A 4 14.09 28.65 -44.29
N SER A 5 13.23 29.10 -43.35
CA SER A 5 13.32 29.59 -41.95
C SER A 5 11.92 30.01 -41.42
N SER A 6 11.86 30.33 -40.11
CA SER A 6 11.15 31.46 -39.44
C SER A 6 9.61 31.57 -39.35
N ASP A 7 9.11 31.47 -38.11
CA ASP A 7 8.57 32.52 -37.21
C ASP A 7 7.47 33.54 -37.63
N LEU A 8 6.59 33.80 -36.63
CA LEU A 8 5.83 35.02 -36.26
C LEU A 8 4.29 35.18 -36.49
N ALA A 9 3.67 35.66 -35.38
CA ALA A 9 2.48 36.52 -35.21
C ALA A 9 1.08 35.84 -35.21
N SER A 10 0.05 36.23 -34.42
CA SER A 10 -0.29 37.48 -33.71
C SER A 10 -1.44 37.31 -32.68
N ARG A 11 -1.53 38.31 -31.78
CA ARG A 11 -2.49 38.64 -30.70
C ARG A 11 -3.94 38.94 -31.14
N PHE A 12 -4.92 38.86 -30.21
CA PHE A 12 -6.09 39.77 -29.98
C PHE A 12 -6.77 39.39 -28.62
N TRP A 13 -6.65 40.17 -27.52
CA TRP A 13 -7.51 41.25 -26.96
C TRP A 13 -8.96 40.92 -26.56
N GLY A 14 -9.32 41.23 -25.30
CA GLY A 14 -10.72 41.33 -24.83
C GLY A 14 -10.93 41.37 -23.30
N HIS A 15 -10.80 42.55 -22.70
CA HIS A 15 -11.17 42.88 -21.31
C HIS A 15 -12.67 43.22 -21.16
N THR A 16 -13.29 42.92 -20.01
CA THR A 16 -14.41 43.68 -19.39
C THR A 16 -14.57 43.28 -17.90
N THR A 17 -14.12 44.11 -16.93
CA THR A 17 -14.86 45.09 -16.10
C THR A 17 -15.77 44.52 -14.97
N ARG A 18 -15.33 44.75 -13.72
CA ARG A 18 -16.05 44.82 -12.41
C ARG A 18 -16.75 46.22 -12.25
N PRO A 19 -17.41 46.63 -11.12
CA PRO A 19 -17.96 46.02 -9.87
C PRO A 19 -19.36 46.64 -9.48
N PRO A 20 -19.76 46.97 -8.22
CA PRO A 20 -19.91 46.26 -6.91
C PRO A 20 -21.32 46.41 -6.24
N LEU A 21 -21.58 45.75 -5.08
CA LEU A 21 -22.05 46.38 -3.78
C LEU A 21 -22.86 45.44 -2.82
N ARG A 22 -22.45 45.46 -1.54
CA ARG A 22 -23.20 45.53 -0.24
C ARG A 22 -24.20 44.44 0.26
N ALA A 23 -23.80 43.84 1.40
CA ALA A 23 -24.36 43.98 2.78
C ALA A 23 -25.48 43.08 3.39
N SER A 24 -25.23 42.73 4.68
CA SER A 24 -26.12 42.35 5.82
C SER A 24 -26.58 40.88 5.91
N THR A 25 -26.57 40.17 7.06
CA THR A 25 -27.07 40.41 8.45
C THR A 25 -26.35 39.43 9.43
N ARG A 26 -25.91 39.75 10.67
CA ARG A 26 -26.51 40.11 11.99
C ARG A 26 -27.05 38.95 12.89
N ARG A 27 -26.39 38.71 14.04
CA ARG A 27 -26.90 38.37 15.43
C ARG A 27 -25.66 38.17 16.35
N ILE A 28 -25.25 39.05 17.27
CA ILE A 28 -25.74 39.54 18.59
C ILE A 28 -25.61 38.57 19.79
N GLY A 29 -24.82 39.02 20.77
CA GLY A 29 -24.93 38.79 22.23
C GLY A 29 -23.66 38.18 22.85
N ASN A 30 -22.99 38.67 23.89
CA ASN A 30 -23.06 39.82 24.81
C ASN A 30 -21.62 39.95 25.41
N ARG A 31 -21.02 41.15 25.50
CA ARG A 31 -20.88 41.98 26.73
C ARG A 31 -20.13 41.24 27.86
N LEU A 32 -18.95 41.67 28.34
CA LEU A 32 -18.75 42.88 29.15
C LEU A 32 -17.24 43.18 29.41
N ILE A 33 -16.83 44.42 29.07
CA ILE A 33 -16.01 45.42 29.80
C ILE A 33 -14.67 45.01 30.47
N ASN A 34 -13.55 45.52 29.97
CA ASN A 34 -12.84 46.68 30.56
C ASN A 34 -11.58 47.05 29.74
N GLU A 35 -11.55 48.31 29.35
CA GLU A 35 -10.49 49.06 28.67
C GLU A 35 -10.47 50.45 29.39
N PRO A 36 -9.52 51.37 29.18
CA PRO A 36 -8.08 51.39 29.51
C PRO A 36 -7.79 52.77 30.21
N PRO A 37 -6.85 53.69 29.84
CA PRO A 37 -5.46 53.66 29.34
C PRO A 37 -4.51 54.76 29.96
N VAL A 38 -3.30 54.85 29.39
CA VAL A 38 -2.49 56.06 29.06
C VAL A 38 -1.59 56.74 30.11
N ALA A 39 -0.40 57.10 29.59
CA ALA A 39 0.78 57.74 30.17
C ALA A 39 0.62 59.23 30.50
N ASP A 40 1.51 59.75 31.36
CA ASP A 40 2.09 61.08 31.16
C ASP A 40 3.41 61.33 31.94
N THR A 41 4.18 62.27 31.40
CA THR A 41 5.59 62.64 31.66
C THR A 41 5.89 63.55 32.88
N LEU A 42 7.14 63.54 33.39
CA LEU A 42 8.08 64.70 33.57
C LEU A 42 8.97 64.71 34.85
N ALA A 43 10.25 65.04 34.61
CA ALA A 43 11.22 65.86 35.39
C ALA A 43 12.17 65.26 36.46
N ASP A 44 13.47 65.41 36.16
CA ASP A 44 14.73 65.35 36.96
C ASP A 44 15.00 66.72 37.65
N PRO A 45 15.78 66.90 38.77
CA PRO A 45 17.27 66.91 38.76
C PRO A 45 18.00 66.49 40.07
N ARG A 46 19.24 65.96 39.95
CA ARG A 46 20.51 66.48 40.60
C ARG A 46 21.68 65.44 40.64
N GLU A 47 22.65 65.66 39.74
CA GLU A 47 24.15 65.53 39.76
C GLU A 47 24.96 64.82 40.90
N PRO A 48 26.28 64.48 40.74
CA PRO A 48 27.21 64.71 39.58
C PRO A 48 28.21 63.57 39.18
N MET A 49 28.63 63.65 37.92
CA MET A 49 30.03 63.62 37.37
C MET A 49 31.00 62.44 37.64
N GLN A 50 31.37 61.72 36.56
CA GLN A 50 32.78 61.36 36.29
C GLN A 50 33.08 61.15 34.80
N ARG A 51 34.19 61.74 34.35
CA ARG A 51 34.66 61.86 32.97
C ARG A 51 35.49 60.64 32.51
N SER A 52 35.50 60.49 31.17
CA SER A 52 36.54 59.91 30.32
C SER A 52 36.42 58.42 29.97
N THR A 53 36.20 58.12 28.69
CA THR A 53 37.22 57.50 27.80
C THR A 53 36.65 57.27 26.39
N LEU A 54 37.01 58.15 25.44
CA LEU A 54 37.05 57.82 24.02
C LEU A 54 38.25 56.88 23.80
N ARG A 55 38.06 55.56 23.92
CA ARG A 55 39.04 54.55 23.46
C ARG A 55 38.49 53.11 23.46
N THR A 56 37.22 52.90 23.11
CA THR A 56 36.64 51.54 23.12
C THR A 56 35.64 51.32 21.97
N VAL A 57 36.03 51.62 20.73
CA VAL A 57 35.23 51.24 19.54
C VAL A 57 36.04 50.41 18.54
N THR A 58 37.36 50.28 18.70
CA THR A 58 38.19 49.55 17.73
C THR A 58 38.54 48.11 18.12
N LEU A 59 38.12 47.63 19.30
CA LEU A 59 38.44 46.28 19.79
C LEU A 59 37.28 45.28 19.73
N THR A 60 36.05 45.73 19.46
CA THR A 60 34.86 44.87 19.38
C THR A 60 34.60 44.32 17.97
N VAL A 61 35.24 44.87 16.93
CA VAL A 61 35.14 44.35 15.55
C VAL A 61 36.20 43.28 15.25
N LEU A 62 37.30 43.22 16.02
CA LEU A 62 38.32 42.18 15.85
C LEU A 62 38.05 40.90 16.68
N ALA A 63 37.16 40.97 17.67
CA ALA A 63 36.85 39.85 18.57
C ALA A 63 35.66 38.98 18.13
N LEU A 64 34.92 39.37 17.08
CA LEU A 64 33.80 38.59 16.52
C LEU A 64 34.15 37.75 15.28
N ALA A 65 35.45 37.65 14.93
CA ALA A 65 35.93 36.86 13.78
C ALA A 65 36.62 35.54 14.17
N VAL A 66 36.71 35.22 15.47
CA VAL A 66 37.35 33.99 15.95
C VAL A 66 36.46 33.35 16.99
N LEU A 67 35.51 32.51 16.54
CA LEU A 67 34.90 31.40 17.28
C LEU A 67 33.82 30.75 16.41
N CYS A 68 34.25 30.09 15.34
CA CYS A 68 33.50 29.00 14.74
C CYS A 68 34.56 27.94 14.38
N PRO A 69 34.56 26.74 14.98
CA PRO A 69 35.55 25.72 14.61
C PRO A 69 35.35 25.37 13.13
N THR A 70 36.36 25.68 12.32
CA THR A 70 36.37 25.42 10.88
C THR A 70 36.57 23.92 10.64
N ALA A 71 35.46 23.23 10.34
CA ALA A 71 35.49 21.88 9.81
C ALA A 71 35.84 21.94 8.32
N SER A 72 37.07 21.59 7.95
CA SER A 72 37.57 21.79 6.58
C SER A 72 38.59 20.72 6.13
N ALA A 73 38.41 19.45 6.48
CA ALA A 73 39.13 18.36 5.82
C ALA A 73 38.37 17.06 5.94
N THR A 74 38.21 16.31 4.86
CA THR A 74 37.47 15.05 4.84
C THR A 74 37.90 14.29 3.59
N TRP A 75 38.05 12.97 3.67
CA TRP A 75 37.96 12.13 2.48
C TRP A 75 36.74 11.23 2.56
N SER A 76 36.15 10.96 1.40
CA SER A 76 34.99 10.10 1.27
C SER A 76 35.07 9.24 0.02
N ILE A 77 34.52 8.05 0.14
CA ILE A 77 34.53 6.99 -0.87
C ILE A 77 33.09 6.50 -1.01
N LEU A 78 32.55 6.58 -2.22
CA LEU A 78 31.23 6.09 -2.58
C LEU A 78 31.38 4.94 -3.55
N ILE A 79 30.66 3.84 -3.32
CA ILE A 79 30.62 2.69 -4.24
C ILE A 79 29.16 2.30 -4.42
N VAL A 80 28.72 2.13 -5.65
CA VAL A 80 27.38 1.68 -6.00
C VAL A 80 27.51 0.52 -6.97
N ASP A 81 26.86 -0.60 -6.66
CA ASP A 81 26.68 -1.71 -7.59
C ASP A 81 25.38 -1.53 -8.37
N THR A 82 25.51 -1.18 -9.64
CA THR A 82 24.38 -0.94 -10.55
C THR A 82 23.60 -2.21 -10.90
N ALA A 83 24.17 -3.39 -10.69
CA ALA A 83 23.49 -4.65 -10.96
C ALA A 83 22.58 -5.08 -9.81
N THR A 84 23.01 -4.83 -8.56
CA THR A 84 22.32 -5.27 -7.35
C THR A 84 21.56 -4.15 -6.63
N GLY A 85 21.90 -2.89 -6.91
CA GLY A 85 21.39 -1.72 -6.20
C GLY A 85 22.02 -1.52 -4.81
N GLU A 86 23.06 -2.28 -4.46
CA GLU A 86 23.83 -2.08 -3.23
C GLU A 86 24.64 -0.78 -3.31
N ILE A 87 24.59 0.02 -2.24
CA ILE A 87 25.26 1.31 -2.16
C ILE A 87 26.10 1.38 -0.89
N ALA A 88 27.24 2.06 -0.95
CA ALA A 88 28.13 2.19 0.20
C ALA A 88 28.82 3.56 0.25
N ILE A 89 29.08 4.01 1.48
CA ILE A 89 29.77 5.25 1.78
C ILE A 89 30.71 5.07 2.96
N GLY A 90 31.96 5.48 2.79
CA GLY A 90 32.96 5.58 3.84
C GLY A 90 33.48 7.01 3.92
N ILE A 91 33.55 7.57 5.14
CA ILE A 91 34.05 8.94 5.37
C ILE A 91 34.97 8.93 6.58
N ALA A 92 36.09 9.66 6.53
CA ALA A 92 36.92 9.92 7.70
C ALA A 92 37.47 11.36 7.70
N THR A 93 37.69 11.89 8.90
CA THR A 93 38.21 13.26 9.10
C THR A 93 38.97 13.41 10.42
N CYS A 94 39.89 14.37 10.49
CA CYS A 94 40.60 14.81 11.67
C CYS A 94 39.79 15.77 12.58
N LEU A 95 38.46 15.70 12.59
CA LEU A 95 37.62 16.45 13.53
C LEU A 95 37.41 15.67 14.83
N VAL A 96 37.30 16.39 15.94
CA VAL A 96 36.95 15.84 17.25
C VAL A 96 35.58 16.31 17.69
N GLY A 97 34.88 15.53 18.52
CA GLY A 97 33.60 15.94 19.10
C GLY A 97 32.50 16.23 18.06
N PHE A 98 32.56 15.57 16.90
CA PHE A 98 31.62 15.76 15.79
C PHE A 98 31.09 14.40 15.31
N ASP A 99 29.86 14.40 14.78
CA ASP A 99 29.29 13.26 14.06
C ASP A 99 29.09 13.63 12.58
N LEU A 100 29.77 12.87 11.71
CA LEU A 100 29.73 13.08 10.26
C LEU A 100 28.36 12.73 9.66
N ARG A 101 27.66 11.74 10.22
CA ARG A 101 26.45 11.16 9.63
C ARG A 101 25.36 12.20 9.35
N PRO A 102 24.89 13.02 10.33
CA PRO A 102 23.82 13.98 10.07
C PRO A 102 24.24 15.14 9.15
N SER A 103 25.55 15.35 8.99
CA SER A 103 26.15 16.56 8.42
C SER A 103 26.78 16.37 7.05
N THR A 104 26.95 15.14 6.57
CA THR A 104 27.68 14.91 5.31
C THR A 104 27.04 13.85 4.43
N VAL A 105 26.26 12.93 5.00
CA VAL A 105 25.79 11.74 4.30
C VAL A 105 24.39 11.95 3.71
N VAL A 106 24.20 11.46 2.49
CA VAL A 106 22.89 11.17 1.89
C VAL A 106 22.88 9.72 1.45
N VAL A 107 21.92 8.93 1.93
CA VAL A 107 21.69 7.55 1.50
C VAL A 107 20.24 7.43 1.04
N VAL A 108 20.02 6.80 -0.11
CA VAL A 108 18.71 6.41 -0.61
C VAL A 108 18.83 4.93 -1.04
N PRO A 109 18.38 3.97 -0.20
CA PRO A 109 18.53 2.54 -0.46
C PRO A 109 18.06 2.13 -1.85
N GLY A 110 18.89 1.39 -2.59
CA GLY A 110 18.58 0.94 -3.95
C GLY A 110 18.59 2.02 -5.04
N VAL A 111 18.91 3.28 -4.71
CA VAL A 111 18.85 4.40 -5.66
C VAL A 111 20.18 5.13 -5.77
N GLY A 112 20.80 5.52 -4.66
CA GLY A 112 22.06 6.26 -4.70
C GLY A 112 22.54 6.79 -3.36
N VAL A 113 23.75 7.34 -3.36
CA VAL A 113 24.48 7.80 -2.18
C VAL A 113 25.27 9.06 -2.50
N ALA A 114 25.44 9.95 -1.53
CA ALA A 114 26.24 11.15 -1.68
C ALA A 114 26.99 11.54 -0.40
N ALA A 115 28.12 12.22 -0.60
CA ALA A 115 28.88 12.93 0.43
C ALA A 115 28.89 14.43 0.10
N ALA A 116 28.36 15.26 1.01
CA ALA A 116 28.39 16.71 0.95
C ALA A 116 29.39 17.25 1.99
N GLN A 117 30.54 17.75 1.55
CA GLN A 117 31.70 18.04 2.39
C GLN A 117 32.50 19.28 1.98
N SER A 118 33.74 19.31 2.47
CA SER A 118 34.56 20.48 2.81
C SER A 118 33.84 21.33 3.86
N PHE A 119 33.34 22.51 3.52
CA PHE A 119 32.53 23.29 4.45
C PHE A 119 31.07 22.82 4.40
N VAL A 120 30.56 22.26 5.50
CA VAL A 120 29.20 21.72 5.57
C VAL A 120 28.16 22.81 5.28
N GLY A 121 27.38 22.62 4.22
CA GLY A 121 26.26 23.49 3.86
C GLY A 121 25.01 23.23 4.70
N PRO A 122 23.94 24.05 4.51
CA PRO A 122 22.66 23.83 5.17
C PRO A 122 22.06 22.47 4.79
N LEU A 123 21.20 21.94 5.66
CA LEU A 123 20.51 20.65 5.43
C LEU A 123 19.77 20.61 4.09
N SER A 124 19.23 21.75 3.65
CA SER A 124 18.49 21.89 2.39
C SER A 124 19.26 21.42 1.15
N LEU A 125 20.60 21.46 1.16
CA LEU A 125 21.40 20.94 0.05
C LEU A 125 21.40 19.40 0.02
N ARG A 126 21.43 18.76 1.19
CA ARG A 126 21.32 17.30 1.29
C ARG A 126 19.89 16.83 1.00
N GLU A 127 18.88 17.58 1.43
CA GLU A 127 17.48 17.35 1.07
C GLU A 127 17.27 17.45 -0.45
N LEU A 128 17.89 18.44 -1.12
CA LEU A 128 17.88 18.56 -2.58
C LEU A 128 18.49 17.32 -3.25
N ILE A 129 19.70 16.91 -2.85
CA ILE A 129 20.36 15.72 -3.40
C ILE A 129 19.46 14.50 -3.25
N ARG A 130 18.92 14.29 -2.04
CA ARG A 130 18.04 13.16 -1.74
C ARG A 130 16.79 13.15 -2.60
N ALA A 131 16.08 14.28 -2.66
CA ALA A 131 14.85 14.40 -3.45
C ALA A 131 15.12 14.14 -4.94
N GLN A 132 16.25 14.62 -5.47
CA GLN A 132 16.61 14.43 -6.87
C GLN A 132 17.10 13.01 -7.18
N LEU A 133 17.77 12.33 -6.24
CA LEU A 133 18.07 10.90 -6.38
C LEU A 133 16.77 10.08 -6.45
N ILE A 134 15.81 10.34 -5.56
CA ILE A 134 14.48 9.67 -5.58
C ILE A 134 13.75 9.94 -6.90
N ALA A 135 13.89 11.15 -7.47
CA ALA A 135 13.31 11.50 -8.76
C ALA A 135 14.02 10.89 -9.97
N GLY A 136 15.15 10.17 -9.78
CA GLY A 136 15.94 9.59 -10.86
C GLY A 136 16.79 10.60 -11.64
N THR A 137 17.00 11.80 -11.10
CA THR A 137 17.80 12.85 -11.75
C THR A 137 19.27 12.44 -11.82
N PRO A 138 19.94 12.52 -13.00
CA PRO A 138 21.36 12.19 -13.11
C PRO A 138 22.23 13.03 -12.17
N PRO A 139 23.23 12.46 -11.48
CA PRO A 139 24.09 13.19 -10.53
C PRO A 139 24.73 14.48 -11.07
N SER A 140 25.10 14.52 -12.34
CA SER A 140 25.64 15.74 -12.99
C SER A 140 24.63 16.89 -13.04
N GLN A 141 23.33 16.60 -13.19
CA GLN A 141 22.27 17.59 -13.14
C GLN A 141 21.99 18.02 -11.70
N ILE A 142 22.05 17.10 -10.74
CA ILE A 142 21.98 17.44 -9.30
C ILE A 142 23.08 18.44 -8.93
N LEU A 143 24.31 18.22 -9.40
CA LEU A 143 25.41 19.17 -9.20
C LEU A 143 25.12 20.55 -9.80
N THR A 144 24.53 20.60 -10.99
CA THR A 144 24.12 21.85 -11.62
C THR A 144 23.10 22.60 -10.75
N MET A 145 22.10 21.90 -10.21
CA MET A 145 21.10 22.49 -9.31
C MET A 145 21.73 23.01 -8.00
N LEU A 146 22.66 22.26 -7.42
CA LEU A 146 23.42 22.69 -6.24
C LEU A 146 24.20 23.98 -6.52
N SER A 147 24.85 24.09 -7.67
CA SER A 147 25.63 25.27 -8.06
C SER A 147 24.77 26.53 -8.21
N GLY A 148 23.52 26.38 -8.67
CA GLY A 148 22.57 27.49 -8.79
C GLY A 148 21.92 27.89 -7.47
N THR A 149 21.88 26.98 -6.48
CA THR A 149 21.13 27.17 -5.23
C THR A 149 22.01 27.55 -4.03
N ASP A 150 23.29 27.16 -4.00
CA ASP A 150 24.20 27.44 -2.89
C ASP A 150 25.16 28.59 -3.20
N PRO A 151 24.99 29.79 -2.61
CA PRO A 151 25.94 30.89 -2.77
C PRO A 151 27.35 30.54 -2.28
N GLY A 152 27.47 29.56 -1.38
CA GLY A 152 28.74 29.05 -0.87
C GLY A 152 29.30 27.86 -1.68
N HIS A 153 28.76 27.55 -2.86
CA HIS A 153 29.11 26.35 -3.64
C HIS A 153 30.62 26.14 -3.80
N GLN A 154 31.39 27.22 -4.05
CA GLN A 154 32.84 27.13 -4.20
C GLN A 154 33.61 26.78 -2.92
N SER A 155 32.98 26.80 -1.75
CA SER A 155 33.56 26.31 -0.49
C SER A 155 33.20 24.84 -0.17
N ARG A 156 32.45 24.20 -1.07
CA ARG A 156 31.94 22.83 -0.92
C ARG A 156 32.77 21.84 -1.72
N GLN A 157 32.55 20.58 -1.41
CA GLN A 157 32.97 19.43 -2.19
C GLN A 157 31.85 18.39 -2.15
N TYR A 158 31.51 17.81 -3.30
CA TYR A 158 30.46 16.79 -3.41
C TYR A 158 31.01 15.54 -4.08
N GLY A 159 30.57 14.38 -3.60
CA GLY A 159 30.57 13.13 -4.35
C GLY A 159 29.14 12.62 -4.42
N ILE A 160 28.66 12.22 -5.59
CA ILE A 160 27.32 11.66 -5.77
C ILE A 160 27.44 10.46 -6.71
N ALA A 161 26.91 9.32 -6.29
CA ALA A 161 26.84 8.09 -7.08
C ALA A 161 25.42 7.54 -7.03
N ALA A 162 24.90 7.10 -8.17
CA ALA A 162 23.55 6.56 -8.28
C ALA A 162 23.55 5.24 -9.05
N VAL A 163 22.58 4.38 -8.74
CA VAL A 163 22.33 3.10 -9.43
C VAL A 163 22.01 3.36 -10.90
N ALA A 164 21.26 4.43 -11.18
CA ALA A 164 21.00 4.95 -12.52
C ALA A 164 21.47 6.41 -12.64
N GLY A 165 21.97 6.80 -13.81
CA GLY A 165 22.38 8.19 -14.10
C GLY A 165 23.86 8.51 -13.85
N GLY A 166 24.63 7.60 -13.26
CA GLY A 166 26.11 7.66 -13.20
C GLY A 166 26.67 8.25 -11.91
N THR A 167 27.79 8.97 -12.01
CA THR A 167 28.55 9.52 -10.89
C THR A 167 29.03 10.94 -11.17
N VAL A 168 29.26 11.73 -10.13
CA VAL A 168 29.92 13.03 -10.24
C VAL A 168 30.72 13.36 -8.98
N THR A 169 31.84 14.06 -9.16
CA THR A 169 32.56 14.74 -8.09
C THR A 169 32.69 16.23 -8.40
N PHE A 170 32.67 17.06 -7.37
CA PHE A 170 32.91 18.49 -7.46
C PHE A 170 33.82 18.92 -6.34
N THR A 171 34.86 19.70 -6.65
CA THR A 171 35.75 20.32 -5.66
C THR A 171 35.78 21.82 -5.90
N GLY A 172 35.18 22.59 -4.99
CA GLY A 172 35.16 24.04 -5.07
C GLY A 172 36.55 24.65 -4.84
N THR A 173 36.78 25.83 -5.40
CA THR A 173 38.08 26.52 -5.32
C THR A 173 38.48 26.94 -3.90
N GLY A 174 37.53 26.98 -2.97
CA GLY A 174 37.75 27.24 -1.55
C GLY A 174 38.01 25.97 -0.71
N ALA A 175 38.03 24.78 -1.30
CA ALA A 175 38.42 23.57 -0.59
C ALA A 175 39.93 23.59 -0.28
N GLY A 176 40.31 23.24 0.95
CA GLY A 176 41.71 23.35 1.37
C GLY A 176 42.63 22.32 0.70
N ALA A 177 43.85 22.72 0.36
CA ALA A 177 44.80 21.86 -0.33
C ALA A 177 45.37 20.75 0.59
N PHE A 178 45.64 19.53 0.10
CA PHE A 178 45.32 19.04 -1.26
C PHE A 178 43.83 18.69 -1.36
N ALA A 179 43.16 19.14 -2.42
CA ALA A 179 41.75 18.84 -2.69
C ALA A 179 41.56 18.36 -4.13
N SER A 180 40.90 17.21 -4.27
CA SER A 180 40.57 16.64 -5.59
C SER A 180 39.50 15.56 -5.44
N GLY A 181 39.10 14.99 -6.57
CA GLY A 181 38.26 13.80 -6.62
C GLY A 181 38.34 13.12 -7.97
N VAL A 182 37.99 11.84 -8.00
CA VAL A 182 37.88 10.99 -9.18
C VAL A 182 36.55 10.27 -9.18
N THR A 183 36.08 9.92 -10.37
CA THR A 183 34.98 8.99 -10.57
C THR A 183 35.43 7.87 -11.49
N GLY A 184 34.82 6.70 -11.36
CA GLY A 184 35.13 5.58 -12.25
C GLY A 184 34.08 4.48 -12.23
N GLN A 185 34.31 3.49 -13.07
CA GLN A 185 33.45 2.32 -13.22
C GLN A 185 34.30 1.08 -13.48
N VAL A 186 33.97 -0.03 -12.82
CA VAL A 186 34.54 -1.35 -13.06
C VAL A 186 33.43 -2.41 -13.00
N GLY A 187 33.15 -3.05 -14.14
CA GLY A 187 31.98 -3.93 -14.24
C GLY A 187 30.69 -3.17 -13.92
N SER A 188 29.90 -3.70 -12.98
CA SER A 188 28.68 -3.07 -12.47
C SER A 188 28.93 -2.03 -11.38
N LEU A 189 30.16 -1.90 -10.85
CA LEU A 189 30.47 -0.95 -9.79
C LEU A 189 30.77 0.41 -10.39
N VAL A 190 30.07 1.44 -9.95
CA VAL A 190 30.42 2.85 -10.15
C VAL A 190 30.85 3.46 -8.82
N TYR A 191 31.83 4.36 -8.84
CA TYR A 191 32.38 4.91 -7.61
C TYR A 191 32.80 6.37 -7.74
N THR A 192 32.90 7.04 -6.58
CA THR A 192 33.57 8.33 -6.45
C THR A 192 34.53 8.30 -5.27
N VAL A 193 35.70 8.91 -5.43
CA VAL A 193 36.68 9.10 -4.36
C VAL A 193 37.06 10.56 -4.35
N GLN A 194 36.84 11.25 -3.25
CA GLN A 194 37.16 12.67 -3.14
C GLN A 194 37.68 13.03 -1.75
N GLY A 195 38.45 14.09 -1.67
CA GLY A 195 38.81 14.67 -0.38
C GLY A 195 39.44 16.03 -0.48
N ASN A 196 39.57 16.68 0.67
CA ASN A 196 40.18 17.99 0.85
C ASN A 196 41.04 18.00 2.11
N VAL A 197 42.06 18.87 2.10
CA VAL A 197 43.08 19.00 3.16
C VAL A 197 43.79 17.66 3.39
N LEU A 198 44.00 16.94 2.28
CA LEU A 198 44.72 15.68 2.24
C LEU A 198 46.23 15.93 2.27
N THR A 199 46.99 14.90 2.63
CA THR A 199 48.46 14.89 2.49
C THR A 199 48.93 15.02 1.04
N GLY A 200 48.15 14.52 0.09
CA GLY A 200 48.41 14.65 -1.35
C GLY A 200 47.51 13.75 -2.20
N MET A 201 47.68 13.84 -3.53
CA MET A 201 46.98 13.03 -4.53
C MET A 201 46.97 11.52 -4.20
N PRO A 202 48.10 10.90 -3.76
CA PRO A 202 48.13 9.45 -3.54
C PRO A 202 47.06 8.90 -2.58
N VAL A 203 46.50 9.72 -1.67
CA VAL A 203 45.34 9.32 -0.84
C VAL A 203 44.14 8.88 -1.70
N ILE A 204 43.85 9.63 -2.77
CA ILE A 204 42.74 9.35 -3.69
C ILE A 204 43.11 8.19 -4.61
N ALA A 205 44.29 8.23 -5.25
CA ALA A 205 44.68 7.20 -6.20
C ALA A 205 44.83 5.81 -5.57
N MET A 206 45.34 5.70 -4.35
CA MET A 206 45.48 4.40 -3.68
C MET A 206 44.14 3.86 -3.21
N ALA A 207 43.22 4.73 -2.79
CA ALA A 207 41.85 4.34 -2.48
C ALA A 207 41.12 3.82 -3.73
N GLU A 208 41.24 4.53 -4.85
CA GLU A 208 40.71 4.07 -6.15
C GLU A 208 41.32 2.72 -6.55
N GLN A 209 42.65 2.60 -6.50
CA GLN A 209 43.34 1.35 -6.84
C GLN A 209 42.87 0.18 -5.96
N ALA A 210 42.58 0.42 -4.69
CA ALA A 210 42.04 -0.61 -3.79
C ALA A 210 40.62 -1.05 -4.21
N ILE A 211 39.74 -0.14 -4.65
CA ILE A 211 38.41 -0.51 -5.21
C ILE A 211 38.57 -1.44 -6.42
N LEU A 212 39.51 -1.09 -7.31
CA LEU A 212 39.77 -1.81 -8.56
C LEU A 212 40.39 -3.20 -8.34
N SER A 213 41.27 -3.34 -7.34
CA SER A 213 42.08 -4.56 -7.16
C SER A 213 41.60 -5.51 -6.05
N THR A 214 40.83 -5.03 -5.08
CA THR A 214 40.35 -5.86 -3.95
C THR A 214 39.25 -6.81 -4.42
N PRO A 215 39.38 -8.13 -4.25
CA PRO A 215 38.28 -9.07 -4.53
C PRO A 215 37.20 -8.99 -3.43
N GLY A 216 36.01 -9.50 -3.74
CA GLY A 216 34.91 -9.59 -2.78
C GLY A 216 33.82 -8.51 -2.98
N ASP A 217 32.95 -8.39 -1.98
CA ASP A 217 31.78 -7.52 -2.02
C ASP A 217 32.10 -6.03 -1.81
N VAL A 218 31.09 -5.17 -1.95
CA VAL A 218 31.21 -3.72 -1.83
C VAL A 218 31.77 -3.31 -0.46
N GLY A 219 31.38 -4.00 0.61
CA GLY A 219 31.89 -3.71 1.96
C GLY A 219 33.39 -3.97 2.10
N GLN A 220 33.88 -5.09 1.55
CA GLN A 220 35.31 -5.41 1.57
C GLN A 220 36.13 -4.40 0.75
N LYS A 221 35.62 -4.04 -0.44
CA LYS A 221 36.25 -3.03 -1.30
C LYS A 221 36.28 -1.65 -0.63
N LEU A 222 35.20 -1.24 0.03
CA LEU A 222 35.12 0.03 0.73
C LEU A 222 36.14 0.10 1.88
N MET A 223 36.20 -0.94 2.71
CA MET A 223 37.15 -1.00 3.82
C MET A 223 38.60 -0.96 3.33
N ALA A 224 38.95 -1.78 2.31
CA ALA A 224 40.28 -1.76 1.71
C ALA A 224 40.65 -0.37 1.15
N ALA A 225 39.69 0.33 0.54
CA ALA A 225 39.89 1.68 0.03
C ALA A 225 40.10 2.71 1.16
N MET A 226 39.39 2.59 2.28
CA MET A 226 39.62 3.43 3.46
C MET A 226 40.99 3.17 4.09
N GLU A 227 41.41 1.92 4.19
CA GLU A 227 42.76 1.55 4.67
C GLU A 227 43.86 2.08 3.74
N ALA A 228 43.67 1.98 2.42
CA ALA A 228 44.59 2.53 1.44
C ALA A 228 44.70 4.06 1.55
N ALA A 229 43.57 4.78 1.66
CA ALA A 229 43.56 6.23 1.90
C ALA A 229 44.32 6.60 3.19
N ARG A 230 44.06 5.86 4.28
CA ARG A 230 44.77 6.03 5.56
C ARG A 230 46.27 5.82 5.38
N SER A 231 46.70 4.78 4.66
CA SER A 231 48.12 4.45 4.48
C SER A 231 48.93 5.57 3.81
N MET A 232 48.25 6.43 3.06
CA MET A 232 48.84 7.61 2.41
C MET A 232 48.76 8.88 3.27
N GLY A 233 48.31 8.76 4.53
CA GLY A 233 48.21 9.83 5.51
C GLY A 233 46.82 10.47 5.62
N GLY A 234 45.91 10.21 4.68
CA GLY A 234 44.55 10.75 4.71
C GLY A 234 44.49 12.27 4.88
N ASP A 235 43.86 12.73 5.96
CA ASP A 235 43.68 14.13 6.34
C ASP A 235 44.96 14.61 7.01
N GLY A 236 45.66 15.49 6.29
CA GLY A 236 46.99 15.93 6.64
C GLY A 236 47.07 16.69 7.96
N ARG A 237 45.95 17.12 8.53
CA ARG A 237 45.92 17.72 9.88
C ARG A 237 46.30 16.71 10.95
N CYS A 238 45.95 15.44 10.75
CA CYS A 238 46.21 14.36 11.68
C CYS A 238 47.58 13.72 11.46
N SER A 239 48.05 13.67 10.22
CA SER A 239 49.27 12.94 9.84
C SER A 239 50.48 13.82 9.56
N CYS A 240 50.27 15.10 9.20
CA CYS A 240 51.35 16.07 8.96
C CYS A 240 51.30 17.21 9.99
N SER A 241 50.41 18.18 9.78
CA SER A 241 50.33 19.41 10.55
C SER A 241 48.92 19.98 10.45
N GLN A 242 48.40 20.41 11.59
CA GLN A 242 47.09 21.06 11.71
C GLN A 242 46.92 22.26 10.76
N PHE A 243 48.00 22.98 10.46
CA PHE A 243 47.99 24.19 9.64
C PHE A 243 48.64 24.03 8.27
N ASN A 244 49.39 22.94 8.05
CA ASN A 244 50.01 22.66 6.75
C ASN A 244 49.87 21.17 6.40
N PRO A 245 48.67 20.76 5.93
CA PRO A 245 48.30 19.36 5.74
C PRO A 245 49.13 18.61 4.70
N THR A 246 49.75 19.32 3.75
CA THR A 246 50.56 18.72 2.67
C THR A 246 52.06 18.70 2.98
N ALA A 247 52.48 19.29 4.11
CA ALA A 247 53.89 19.57 4.41
C ALA A 247 54.78 18.32 4.45
N CYS A 248 54.21 17.16 4.77
CA CYS A 248 54.96 15.94 4.98
C CYS A 248 54.91 14.97 3.78
N GLY A 249 54.21 15.32 2.70
CA GLY A 249 54.04 14.47 1.52
C GLY A 249 53.09 13.28 1.74
N ALA A 250 52.88 12.51 0.68
CA ALA A 250 52.01 11.33 0.67
C ALA A 250 52.77 10.14 0.05
N PRO A 251 53.12 9.10 0.83
CA PRO A 251 52.78 8.93 2.24
C PRO A 251 53.68 9.79 3.15
N PRO A 252 53.18 10.24 4.33
CA PRO A 252 54.02 10.80 5.38
C PRO A 252 55.14 9.83 5.79
N PRO A 253 56.38 10.29 6.04
CA PRO A 253 57.47 9.41 6.46
C PRO A 253 57.16 8.61 7.73
N ASN A 254 56.45 9.22 8.69
CA ASN A 254 55.95 8.59 9.90
C ASN A 254 54.66 9.30 10.35
N PHE A 255 53.62 8.56 10.72
CA PHE A 255 52.40 9.12 11.31
C PHE A 255 51.65 8.06 12.12
N THR A 256 50.90 8.48 13.14
CA THR A 256 50.09 7.57 13.98
C THR A 256 48.63 7.51 13.53
N LYS A 257 48.08 8.64 13.06
CA LYS A 257 46.66 8.79 12.72
C LYS A 257 46.50 9.54 11.41
N ALA A 258 45.53 9.12 10.61
CA ALA A 258 45.05 9.86 9.44
C ALA A 258 43.74 10.60 9.71
N ALA A 259 42.99 10.20 10.76
CA ALA A 259 41.71 10.79 11.12
C ALA A 259 41.41 10.63 12.63
N HIS A 260 40.37 11.30 13.11
CA HIS A 260 39.86 11.24 14.48
C HIS A 260 38.49 10.58 14.59
N ILE A 261 37.63 10.77 13.59
CA ILE A 261 36.30 10.17 13.49
C ILE A 261 36.06 9.64 12.06
N GLY A 262 35.12 8.72 11.92
CA GLY A 262 34.76 8.15 10.62
C GLY A 262 33.54 7.25 10.69
N LEU A 263 32.97 6.94 9.53
CA LEU A 263 31.83 6.05 9.40
C LEU A 263 31.94 5.17 8.15
N VAL A 264 31.19 4.07 8.16
CA VAL A 264 30.95 3.16 7.04
C VAL A 264 29.48 2.80 7.03
N ILE A 265 28.81 3.02 5.90
CA ILE A 265 27.45 2.55 5.66
C ILE A 265 27.46 1.71 4.40
N VAL A 266 26.79 0.56 4.44
CA VAL A 266 26.38 -0.23 3.27
C VAL A 266 24.87 -0.42 3.36
N SER A 267 24.16 -0.08 2.30
CA SER A 267 22.71 -0.25 2.21
C SER A 267 22.32 -1.01 0.96
N ARG A 268 21.26 -1.81 1.08
CA ARG A 268 20.70 -2.65 0.01
C ARG A 268 19.26 -2.25 -0.31
N PRO A 269 18.74 -2.58 -1.51
CA PRO A 269 17.37 -2.26 -1.87
C PRO A 269 16.35 -2.82 -0.89
N GLY A 270 15.52 -1.97 -0.28
CA GLY A 270 14.50 -2.38 0.69
C GLY A 270 14.93 -2.32 2.16
N ASP A 271 16.17 -1.90 2.45
CA ASP A 271 16.53 -1.42 3.80
C ASP A 271 15.60 -0.27 4.21
N LEU A 272 15.29 -0.17 5.51
CA LEU A 272 14.41 0.86 6.02
C LEU A 272 15.12 2.22 6.04
N ASP A 273 14.72 3.10 5.13
CA ASP A 273 15.24 4.45 5.07
C ASP A 273 14.59 5.36 6.14
N ALA A 274 15.34 6.34 6.65
CA ALA A 274 14.83 7.32 7.60
C ALA A 274 14.51 8.65 6.89
N PRO A 275 13.54 9.44 7.38
CA PRO A 275 13.30 10.78 6.87
C PRO A 275 14.53 11.67 7.02
N CYS A 276 14.88 12.42 5.97
CA CYS A 276 15.94 13.40 6.08
C CYS A 276 15.46 14.63 6.85
N THR A 277 15.99 14.84 8.06
CA THR A 277 15.54 15.90 8.99
C THR A 277 16.69 16.53 9.76
N GLY A 278 16.42 17.66 10.43
CA GLY A 278 17.40 18.47 11.19
C GLY A 278 18.34 17.69 12.11
N GLN A 279 17.80 16.80 12.93
CA GLN A 279 18.61 16.05 13.92
C GLN A 279 19.25 14.77 13.36
N LEU A 280 18.61 14.14 12.37
CA LEU A 280 19.04 12.84 11.83
C LEU A 280 19.93 12.97 10.58
N GLY A 281 19.83 14.09 9.86
CA GLY A 281 20.37 14.24 8.51
C GLY A 281 19.78 13.24 7.52
N CYS A 282 20.44 13.05 6.37
CA CYS A 282 19.95 12.19 5.28
C CYS A 282 20.60 10.79 5.27
N GLY A 283 21.19 10.35 6.38
CA GLY A 283 21.96 9.09 6.46
C GLY A 283 21.66 8.26 7.71
N ALA A 284 20.46 8.36 8.27
CA ALA A 284 20.08 7.75 9.55
C ALA A 284 19.09 6.57 9.43
N GLY A 285 19.03 5.93 8.26
CA GLY A 285 18.23 4.73 8.07
C GLY A 285 18.80 3.50 8.79
N ASN A 286 18.02 2.43 8.75
CA ASN A 286 18.39 1.14 9.30
C ASN A 286 18.94 0.26 8.18
N TYR A 287 20.23 0.46 7.90
CA TYR A 287 20.92 -0.10 6.74
C TYR A 287 21.57 -1.46 7.06
N TYR A 288 21.87 -2.23 6.00
CA TYR A 288 22.53 -3.53 6.09
C TYR A 288 23.81 -3.52 6.96
N LEU A 289 24.62 -2.46 6.82
CA LEU A 289 25.75 -2.16 7.71
C LEU A 289 25.76 -0.67 8.02
N ASP A 290 25.85 -0.31 9.30
CA ASP A 290 26.04 1.07 9.75
C ASP A 290 27.01 1.12 10.93
N LEU A 291 28.26 1.50 10.66
CA LEU A 291 29.33 1.65 11.64
C LEU A 291 29.70 3.13 11.77
N ASN A 292 29.73 3.64 12.99
CA ASN A 292 30.05 5.05 13.23
C ASN A 292 30.96 5.24 14.44
N VAL A 293 32.14 5.79 14.20
CA VAL A 293 33.10 6.25 15.20
C VAL A 293 33.00 7.77 15.27
N ALA A 294 32.00 8.25 16.02
CA ALA A 294 31.68 9.67 16.16
C ALA A 294 32.14 10.23 17.51
N ASN A 295 32.21 11.57 17.62
CA ASN A 295 32.42 12.31 18.87
C ASN A 295 33.69 11.93 19.65
N GLN A 296 34.69 11.38 18.96
CA GLN A 296 35.92 10.91 19.59
C GLN A 296 36.89 12.07 19.92
N PRO A 297 37.64 12.03 21.03
CA PRO A 297 38.76 12.95 21.27
C PRO A 297 39.99 12.62 20.40
N ALA A 298 40.88 13.59 20.24
CA ALA A 298 42.08 13.47 19.39
C ALA A 298 42.99 12.29 19.78
N GLY A 299 43.09 11.98 21.08
CA GLY A 299 43.99 10.96 21.62
C GLY A 299 43.53 9.51 21.49
N ALA A 300 42.28 9.25 21.10
CA ALA A 300 41.82 7.87 20.89
C ALA A 300 42.35 7.28 19.56
N PRO A 301 42.18 5.98 19.27
CA PRO A 301 42.78 5.36 18.08
C PRO A 301 42.31 5.96 16.74
N ASP A 302 42.99 5.61 15.66
CA ASP A 302 42.54 5.96 14.31
C ASP A 302 41.17 5.30 14.03
N PRO A 303 40.17 6.05 13.53
CA PRO A 303 38.83 5.50 13.29
C PRO A 303 38.82 4.41 12.22
N VAL A 304 39.72 4.43 11.22
CA VAL A 304 39.71 3.41 10.15
C VAL A 304 40.06 2.03 10.70
N PHE A 305 41.00 1.94 11.65
CA PHE A 305 41.30 0.68 12.33
C PHE A 305 40.16 0.19 13.22
N GLN A 306 39.48 1.12 13.89
CA GLN A 306 38.30 0.77 14.69
C GLN A 306 37.17 0.25 13.81
N LEU A 307 36.89 0.95 12.69
CA LEU A 307 35.91 0.55 11.69
C LEU A 307 36.26 -0.82 11.09
N GLN A 308 37.53 -1.11 10.79
CA GLN A 308 37.95 -2.43 10.31
C GLN A 308 37.68 -3.53 11.33
N ASN A 309 37.98 -3.30 12.61
CA ASN A 309 37.70 -4.27 13.66
C ASN A 309 36.19 -4.50 13.84
N MET A 310 35.40 -3.41 13.83
CA MET A 310 33.93 -3.48 13.89
C MET A 310 33.37 -4.22 12.67
N TYR A 311 33.88 -3.95 11.48
CA TYR A 311 33.51 -4.61 10.23
C TYR A 311 33.82 -6.11 10.27
N ASN A 312 35.02 -6.50 10.73
CA ASN A 312 35.40 -7.90 10.85
C ASN A 312 34.49 -8.64 11.84
N ALA A 313 34.18 -8.02 12.98
CA ALA A 313 33.27 -8.58 13.98
C ALA A 313 31.85 -8.74 13.42
N TRP A 314 31.33 -7.71 12.76
CA TRP A 314 30.02 -7.75 12.11
C TRP A 314 29.97 -8.82 11.00
N ARG A 315 31.01 -8.91 10.16
CA ARG A 315 31.06 -9.88 9.05
C ARG A 315 31.07 -11.31 9.56
N ALA A 316 31.79 -11.59 10.64
CA ALA A 316 31.79 -12.90 11.30
C ALA A 316 30.40 -13.28 11.83
N GLN A 317 29.58 -12.30 12.23
CA GLN A 317 28.21 -12.52 12.70
C GLN A 317 27.21 -12.81 11.57
N GLN A 318 27.58 -12.65 10.29
CA GLN A 318 26.67 -12.94 9.17
C GLN A 318 26.65 -14.42 8.77
N ALA A 319 27.55 -15.24 9.33
CA ALA A 319 27.53 -16.69 9.09
C ALA A 319 26.22 -17.31 9.63
N GLY A 320 25.54 -18.10 8.80
CA GLY A 320 24.25 -18.71 9.15
C GLY A 320 23.05 -17.76 9.24
N ARG A 321 23.21 -16.49 8.83
CA ARG A 321 22.10 -15.52 8.69
C ARG A 321 21.70 -15.40 7.22
N PRO A 322 20.42 -15.14 6.89
CA PRO A 322 20.00 -15.00 5.50
C PRO A 322 20.67 -13.79 4.85
N ASP A 323 21.19 -13.96 3.64
CA ASP A 323 21.76 -12.89 2.82
C ASP A 323 20.85 -12.56 1.63
N HIS A 324 20.82 -11.27 1.30
CA HIS A 324 19.96 -10.66 0.28
C HIS A 324 20.18 -11.24 -1.12
N PHE A 325 21.44 -11.42 -1.52
CA PHE A 325 21.83 -11.75 -2.89
C PHE A 325 22.31 -13.19 -3.05
N GLN A 326 22.74 -13.83 -1.96
CA GLN A 326 23.05 -15.26 -1.99
C GLN A 326 21.79 -16.12 -1.91
N SER A 327 20.74 -15.66 -1.21
CA SER A 327 19.46 -16.39 -1.17
C SER A 327 18.72 -16.31 -2.50
N THR A 328 17.96 -17.35 -2.84
CA THR A 328 17.30 -17.46 -4.15
C THR A 328 15.80 -17.71 -4.01
N VAL A 329 15.02 -17.14 -4.91
CA VAL A 329 13.61 -17.48 -5.12
C VAL A 329 13.43 -18.00 -6.54
N ALA A 330 12.91 -19.21 -6.67
CA ALA A 330 12.63 -19.84 -7.95
C ALA A 330 11.13 -20.06 -8.12
N LEU A 331 10.58 -19.66 -9.27
CA LEU A 331 9.19 -19.91 -9.65
C LEU A 331 9.11 -21.03 -10.69
N SER A 332 8.05 -21.83 -10.64
CA SER A 332 7.83 -22.93 -11.60
C SER A 332 7.45 -22.46 -13.01
N GLY A 333 7.19 -21.17 -13.19
CA GLY A 333 6.86 -20.54 -14.48
C GLY A 333 7.04 -19.02 -14.40
N THR A 334 7.03 -18.36 -15.56
CA THR A 334 7.13 -16.89 -15.69
C THR A 334 5.80 -16.23 -16.04
N GLN A 335 4.77 -17.04 -16.32
CA GLN A 335 3.43 -16.60 -16.68
C GLN A 335 2.42 -17.18 -15.70
N LEU A 336 1.43 -16.37 -15.33
CA LEU A 336 0.34 -16.74 -14.45
C LEU A 336 -0.98 -16.44 -15.17
N PRO A 337 -1.57 -17.40 -15.90
CA PRO A 337 -2.80 -17.16 -16.67
C PRO A 337 -3.96 -16.72 -15.75
N GLY A 338 -4.68 -15.66 -16.12
CA GLY A 338 -5.79 -15.06 -15.35
C GLY A 338 -7.07 -15.91 -15.26
N ASN A 339 -6.94 -17.20 -14.94
CA ASN A 339 -8.02 -18.18 -14.88
C ASN A 339 -8.05 -18.96 -13.55
N GLY A 340 -7.40 -18.46 -12.51
CA GLY A 340 -7.20 -19.17 -11.25
C GLY A 340 -6.08 -20.23 -11.30
N ALA A 341 -5.24 -20.22 -12.34
CA ALA A 341 -4.02 -21.02 -12.40
C ALA A 341 -3.09 -20.70 -11.23
N THR A 342 -2.17 -21.63 -10.96
CA THR A 342 -1.21 -21.51 -9.88
C THR A 342 0.22 -21.65 -10.40
N VAL A 343 1.13 -20.88 -9.80
CA VAL A 343 2.58 -21.03 -9.96
C VAL A 343 3.16 -21.33 -8.59
N SER A 344 4.01 -22.36 -8.50
CA SER A 344 4.69 -22.70 -7.26
C SER A 344 6.01 -21.94 -7.15
N GLY A 345 6.33 -21.46 -5.95
CA GLY A 345 7.58 -20.79 -5.62
C GLY A 345 8.39 -21.58 -4.59
N THR A 346 9.71 -21.57 -4.73
CA THR A 346 10.67 -22.15 -3.79
C THR A 346 11.66 -21.09 -3.34
N VAL A 347 11.82 -20.92 -2.03
CA VAL A 347 12.84 -20.06 -1.43
C VAL A 347 13.95 -20.92 -0.86
N VAL A 348 15.20 -20.57 -1.13
CA VAL A 348 16.39 -21.19 -0.51
C VAL A 348 17.23 -20.09 0.12
N LEU A 349 17.33 -20.09 1.44
CA LEU A 349 18.11 -19.13 2.19
C LEU A 349 19.57 -19.56 2.27
N ARG A 350 20.48 -18.62 1.97
CA ARG A 350 21.92 -18.78 2.07
C ARG A 350 22.51 -17.62 2.85
N ASP A 351 23.64 -17.87 3.49
CA ASP A 351 24.39 -16.81 4.17
C ASP A 351 25.28 -16.02 3.23
N LEU A 352 25.97 -15.01 3.75
CA LEU A 352 26.85 -14.13 2.97
C LEU A 352 27.96 -14.88 2.22
N THR A 353 28.28 -16.12 2.62
CA THR A 353 29.28 -16.96 1.94
C THR A 353 28.69 -17.86 0.85
N GLY A 354 27.36 -17.86 0.69
CA GLY A 354 26.64 -18.75 -0.21
C GLY A 354 26.29 -20.10 0.42
N THR A 355 26.58 -20.30 1.71
CA THR A 355 26.28 -21.54 2.41
C THR A 355 24.79 -21.58 2.75
N GLN A 356 24.10 -22.67 2.39
CA GLN A 356 22.69 -22.82 2.72
C GLN A 356 22.48 -22.92 4.23
N LEU A 357 21.45 -22.23 4.72
CA LEU A 357 21.12 -22.21 6.15
C LEU A 357 20.64 -23.59 6.60
N THR A 358 21.04 -23.99 7.81
CA THR A 358 20.47 -25.17 8.50
C THR A 358 19.26 -24.80 9.36
N SER A 359 19.15 -23.55 9.75
CA SER A 359 17.99 -22.99 10.46
C SER A 359 16.84 -22.68 9.49
N SER A 360 15.64 -22.51 10.04
CA SER A 360 14.45 -22.09 9.28
C SER A 360 13.86 -20.82 9.92
N PRO A 361 14.44 -19.63 9.67
CA PRO A 361 13.89 -18.36 10.12
C PRO A 361 12.48 -18.10 9.54
N ALA A 362 11.77 -17.08 10.03
CA ALA A 362 10.46 -16.75 9.48
C ALA A 362 10.62 -16.21 8.04
N VAL A 363 9.74 -16.63 7.12
CA VAL A 363 9.72 -16.12 5.74
C VAL A 363 8.31 -15.65 5.42
N THR A 364 8.21 -14.44 4.89
CA THR A 364 6.96 -13.87 4.37
C THR A 364 7.08 -13.63 2.87
N VAL A 365 5.98 -13.87 2.16
CA VAL A 365 5.84 -13.57 0.74
C VAL A 365 4.62 -12.67 0.58
N SER A 366 4.79 -11.53 -0.08
CA SER A 366 3.73 -10.54 -0.32
C SER A 366 3.84 -9.94 -1.71
N LEU A 367 2.80 -9.23 -2.15
CA LEU A 367 2.82 -8.49 -3.40
C LEU A 367 3.59 -7.18 -3.21
N ASP A 368 4.47 -6.84 -4.14
CA ASP A 368 5.16 -5.56 -4.14
C ASP A 368 4.25 -4.43 -4.64
N PRO A 369 4.30 -3.22 -4.04
CA PRO A 369 3.49 -2.08 -4.49
C PRO A 369 3.69 -1.67 -5.96
N SER A 370 4.80 -2.06 -6.59
CA SER A 370 5.05 -1.87 -8.02
C SER A 370 4.26 -2.82 -8.93
N SER A 371 3.62 -3.86 -8.37
CA SER A 371 2.78 -4.78 -9.14
C SER A 371 1.57 -4.06 -9.72
N THR A 372 1.30 -4.30 -11.00
CA THR A 372 0.11 -3.75 -11.68
C THR A 372 -1.08 -4.70 -11.64
N ALA A 373 -0.83 -6.01 -11.46
CA ALA A 373 -1.85 -7.00 -11.17
C ALA A 373 -2.15 -7.02 -9.66
N THR A 374 -3.39 -6.70 -9.26
CA THR A 374 -3.74 -6.40 -7.86
C THR A 374 -4.54 -7.49 -7.14
N ASP A 375 -5.04 -8.50 -7.86
CA ASP A 375 -5.95 -9.52 -7.34
C ASP A 375 -5.34 -10.93 -7.25
N VAL A 376 -4.01 -10.97 -7.14
CA VAL A 376 -3.23 -12.18 -6.94
C VAL A 376 -3.32 -12.66 -5.49
N GLN A 377 -3.53 -13.95 -5.29
CA GLN A 377 -3.52 -14.56 -3.96
C GLN A 377 -2.21 -15.29 -3.71
N ILE A 378 -1.58 -15.02 -2.56
CA ILE A 378 -0.35 -15.70 -2.13
C ILE A 378 -0.71 -16.70 -1.04
N GLY A 379 -0.49 -17.98 -1.30
CA GLY A 379 -0.71 -19.06 -0.36
C GLY A 379 0.29 -19.05 0.81
N PRO A 380 0.06 -19.87 1.85
CA PRO A 380 0.92 -19.92 3.01
C PRO A 380 2.35 -20.37 2.64
N VAL A 381 3.33 -19.73 3.26
CA VAL A 381 4.75 -20.12 3.14
C VAL A 381 5.01 -21.32 4.05
N THR A 382 5.35 -22.45 3.44
CA THR A 382 5.55 -23.73 4.15
C THR A 382 7.05 -24.03 4.26
N PRO A 383 7.64 -24.15 5.46
CA PRO A 383 9.02 -24.57 5.62
C PRO A 383 9.22 -26.03 5.20
N LEU A 384 10.27 -26.29 4.43
CA LEU A 384 10.72 -27.63 4.00
C LEU A 384 11.95 -28.10 4.78
N GLY A 385 12.49 -27.26 5.68
CA GLY A 385 13.72 -27.51 6.44
C GLY A 385 14.97 -26.96 5.75
N ASN A 386 16.07 -26.84 6.51
CA ASN A 386 17.37 -26.33 6.03
C ASN A 386 17.24 -25.04 5.20
N GLY A 387 16.60 -24.02 5.76
CA GLY A 387 16.41 -22.73 5.09
C GLY A 387 15.61 -22.77 3.79
N THR A 388 14.86 -23.86 3.51
CA THR A 388 14.07 -24.02 2.29
C THR A 388 12.58 -23.88 2.57
N TYR A 389 11.85 -23.23 1.66
CA TYR A 389 10.41 -22.99 1.80
C TYR A 389 9.71 -23.15 0.46
N SER A 390 8.43 -23.49 0.48
CA SER A 390 7.55 -23.47 -0.68
C SER A 390 6.34 -22.58 -0.45
N PHE A 391 5.85 -21.95 -1.50
CA PHE A 391 4.59 -21.20 -1.51
C PHE A 391 3.91 -21.35 -2.87
N VAL A 392 2.65 -20.93 -2.97
CA VAL A 392 1.88 -20.94 -4.21
C VAL A 392 1.35 -19.54 -4.48
N VAL A 393 1.45 -19.09 -5.72
CA VAL A 393 0.83 -17.86 -6.22
C VAL A 393 -0.34 -18.27 -7.09
N THR A 394 -1.54 -17.80 -6.77
CA THR A 394 -2.77 -18.07 -7.50
C THR A 394 -3.19 -16.82 -8.26
N ALA A 395 -3.45 -17.00 -9.56
CA ALA A 395 -3.85 -15.94 -10.46
C ALA A 395 -5.15 -15.27 -10.03
N GLY A 396 -5.16 -13.94 -10.14
CA GLY A 396 -6.39 -13.17 -10.20
C GLY A 396 -6.95 -13.10 -11.63
N ILE A 397 -7.63 -12.01 -11.91
CA ILE A 397 -8.30 -11.65 -13.16
C ILE A 397 -7.83 -10.28 -13.71
N VAL A 398 -7.10 -9.46 -12.94
CA VAL A 398 -6.58 -8.16 -13.40
C VAL A 398 -5.22 -8.34 -14.07
N PRO A 399 -5.12 -8.25 -15.42
CA PRO A 399 -3.85 -8.47 -16.10
C PRO A 399 -2.81 -7.43 -15.68
N GLY A 400 -1.53 -7.84 -15.71
CA GLY A 400 -0.42 -6.97 -15.30
C GLY A 400 0.82 -7.76 -14.89
N GLN A 401 1.76 -7.05 -14.31
CA GLN A 401 2.97 -7.61 -13.73
C GLN A 401 2.74 -7.87 -12.24
N VAL A 402 3.15 -9.05 -11.80
CA VAL A 402 3.15 -9.49 -10.40
C VAL A 402 4.60 -9.50 -9.95
N VAL A 403 4.96 -8.59 -9.06
CA VAL A 403 6.29 -8.53 -8.45
C VAL A 403 6.16 -9.00 -7.01
N LEU A 404 6.91 -10.02 -6.60
CA LEU A 404 6.81 -10.53 -5.23
C LEU A 404 7.89 -9.94 -4.33
N ASN A 405 7.49 -9.62 -3.10
CA ASN A 405 8.37 -9.34 -1.99
C ASN A 405 8.56 -10.61 -1.16
N VAL A 406 9.80 -11.10 -1.09
CA VAL A 406 10.16 -12.23 -0.22
C VAL A 406 11.09 -11.72 0.86
N VAL A 407 10.72 -11.87 2.12
CA VAL A 407 11.45 -11.34 3.27
C VAL A 407 11.69 -12.45 4.30
N ALA A 408 12.95 -12.64 4.69
CA ALA A 408 13.37 -13.56 5.74
C ALA A 408 13.70 -12.79 7.03
N ASP A 409 13.18 -13.22 8.18
CA ASP A 409 13.42 -12.62 9.48
C ASP A 409 13.95 -13.69 10.46
N ASP A 410 15.20 -13.51 10.88
CA ASP A 410 15.89 -14.38 11.83
C ASP A 410 15.79 -13.90 13.29
N GLY A 411 15.14 -12.76 13.54
CA GLY A 411 14.97 -12.16 14.87
C GLY A 411 16.25 -11.58 15.48
N LEU A 412 17.37 -11.55 14.75
CA LEU A 412 18.67 -11.07 15.23
C LEU A 412 19.07 -9.70 14.64
N GLY A 413 18.21 -9.12 13.80
CA GLY A 413 18.41 -7.81 13.19
C GLY A 413 17.25 -7.45 12.29
N ASN A 414 17.55 -6.71 11.22
CA ASN A 414 16.51 -6.33 10.25
C ASN A 414 16.09 -7.53 9.40
N PRO A 415 14.80 -7.63 9.08
CA PRO A 415 14.34 -8.57 8.07
C PRO A 415 15.07 -8.34 6.74
N VAL A 416 15.52 -9.43 6.14
CA VAL A 416 16.28 -9.45 4.89
C VAL A 416 15.33 -9.72 3.75
N ARG A 417 15.11 -8.71 2.91
CA ARG A 417 14.46 -8.90 1.61
C ARG A 417 15.39 -9.71 0.71
N ILE A 418 14.86 -10.59 -0.13
CA ILE A 418 15.63 -11.40 -1.07
C ILE A 418 15.57 -10.74 -2.45
N SER A 419 16.70 -10.71 -3.16
CA SER A 419 16.86 -10.06 -4.46
C SER A 419 17.62 -10.99 -5.43
N PRO A 420 17.29 -10.98 -6.73
CA PRO A 420 16.24 -10.18 -7.37
C PRO A 420 14.83 -10.61 -6.95
N GLN A 421 13.89 -9.66 -6.97
CA GLN A 421 12.49 -10.00 -6.78
C GLN A 421 12.01 -10.89 -7.93
N PRO A 422 11.29 -11.97 -7.64
CA PRO A 422 10.71 -12.78 -8.68
C PRO A 422 9.50 -12.04 -9.29
N VAL A 423 9.40 -12.12 -10.62
CA VAL A 423 8.38 -11.44 -11.42
C VAL A 423 7.59 -12.48 -12.22
N LEU A 424 6.27 -12.35 -12.23
CA LEU A 424 5.36 -13.08 -13.11
C LEU A 424 4.59 -12.09 -13.98
N ASP A 425 4.37 -12.46 -15.23
CA ASP A 425 3.40 -11.76 -16.07
C ASP A 425 2.05 -12.45 -15.98
N MET A 426 0.99 -11.68 -15.78
CA MET A 426 -0.39 -12.12 -15.85
C MET A 426 -1.03 -11.53 -17.11
N PRO A 427 -1.07 -12.28 -18.22
CA PRO A 427 -1.57 -11.76 -19.49
C PRO A 427 -3.10 -11.54 -19.47
N ASP A 428 -3.58 -10.64 -20.34
CA ASP A 428 -5.01 -10.48 -20.63
C ASP A 428 -5.62 -11.84 -21.05
N PRO A 429 -6.77 -12.24 -20.48
CA PRO A 429 -7.38 -13.55 -20.75
C PRO A 429 -7.77 -13.77 -22.22
N PHE A 430 -7.92 -12.71 -23.01
CA PHE A 430 -8.29 -12.74 -24.43
C PHE A 430 -7.08 -12.52 -25.36
N GLY A 431 -5.97 -11.97 -24.86
CA GLY A 431 -4.84 -11.58 -25.71
C GLY A 431 -5.19 -10.46 -26.70
N PRO A 432 -4.51 -10.37 -27.86
CA PRO A 432 -4.64 -9.23 -28.79
C PRO A 432 -6.06 -8.97 -29.32
N CYS A 433 -6.87 -10.02 -29.51
CA CYS A 433 -8.24 -9.87 -30.01
C CYS A 433 -9.19 -9.20 -29.01
N GLY A 434 -8.85 -9.22 -27.71
CA GLY A 434 -9.71 -8.69 -26.65
C GLY A 434 -9.80 -7.18 -26.65
N ALA A 435 -8.81 -6.51 -27.27
CA ALA A 435 -8.74 -5.06 -27.36
C ALA A 435 -9.88 -4.43 -28.17
N GLY A 436 -10.45 -5.18 -29.12
CA GLY A 436 -11.27 -4.58 -30.16
C GLY A 436 -10.45 -3.68 -31.10
N THR A 437 -11.16 -3.00 -31.98
CA THR A 437 -10.58 -2.17 -33.05
C THR A 437 -11.40 -0.92 -33.33
N VAL A 438 -12.45 -0.65 -32.54
CA VAL A 438 -13.20 0.62 -32.63
C VAL A 438 -12.22 1.75 -32.32
N ASP A 439 -11.99 2.68 -33.23
CA ASP A 439 -11.08 3.82 -33.11
C ASP A 439 -11.55 4.80 -32.02
N ASP A 440 -10.61 5.30 -31.23
CA ASP A 440 -10.84 6.29 -30.19
C ASP A 440 -10.70 7.75 -30.69
N GLY A 441 -10.32 7.94 -31.96
CA GLY A 441 -10.10 9.21 -32.62
C GLY A 441 -8.72 9.83 -32.37
N VAL A 442 -7.83 9.13 -31.66
CA VAL A 442 -6.43 9.53 -31.45
C VAL A 442 -5.44 8.44 -31.86
N GLY A 443 -5.89 7.43 -32.59
CA GLY A 443 -5.07 6.34 -33.14
C GLY A 443 -4.96 5.12 -32.22
N GLY A 444 -5.86 4.99 -31.24
CA GLY A 444 -6.00 3.84 -30.36
C GLY A 444 -7.32 3.08 -30.57
N SER A 445 -7.79 2.37 -29.55
CA SER A 445 -9.07 1.66 -29.59
C SER A 445 -9.94 1.98 -28.38
N ALA A 446 -11.24 2.18 -28.61
CA ALA A 446 -12.24 2.50 -27.62
C ALA A 446 -13.01 1.25 -27.14
N ASP A 447 -13.13 1.09 -25.82
CA ASP A 447 -13.98 0.07 -25.22
C ASP A 447 -15.45 0.51 -25.21
N VAL A 448 -16.20 0.12 -26.24
CA VAL A 448 -17.63 0.45 -26.38
C VAL A 448 -18.58 -0.58 -25.76
N LEU A 449 -18.14 -1.81 -25.52
CA LEU A 449 -18.95 -2.83 -24.85
C LEU A 449 -18.73 -2.74 -23.33
N ARG A 450 -19.83 -2.75 -22.55
CA ARG A 450 -19.78 -2.80 -21.09
C ARG A 450 -20.77 -3.81 -20.51
N ILE A 451 -20.38 -4.48 -19.42
CA ILE A 451 -21.26 -5.33 -18.62
C ILE A 451 -21.12 -4.90 -17.16
N ALA A 452 -22.21 -4.55 -16.50
CA ALA A 452 -22.21 -3.98 -15.14
C ALA A 452 -21.23 -2.81 -14.98
N GLY A 453 -21.13 -1.96 -16.01
CA GLY A 453 -20.25 -0.78 -16.02
C GLY A 453 -18.76 -1.05 -16.25
N THR A 454 -18.33 -2.26 -16.60
CA THR A 454 -16.92 -2.53 -16.93
C THR A 454 -16.46 -1.74 -18.15
N ALA A 455 -15.24 -1.20 -18.10
CA ALA A 455 -14.56 -0.53 -19.22
C ALA A 455 -13.03 -0.69 -19.07
N GLY A 456 -12.27 -0.33 -20.10
CA GLY A 456 -10.81 -0.33 -20.04
C GLY A 456 -10.22 -1.75 -20.03
N THR A 457 -9.13 -1.89 -19.27
CA THR A 457 -8.47 -3.17 -18.99
C THR A 457 -9.27 -4.08 -18.04
N ASN A 458 -10.37 -3.59 -17.45
CA ASN A 458 -11.21 -4.36 -16.55
C ASN A 458 -12.24 -5.20 -17.31
N ARG A 459 -11.75 -6.21 -18.03
CA ARG A 459 -12.52 -7.06 -18.96
C ARG A 459 -13.10 -8.32 -18.32
N VAL A 460 -13.09 -8.40 -17.00
CA VAL A 460 -13.66 -9.53 -16.27
C VAL A 460 -14.67 -9.01 -15.26
N VAL A 461 -15.91 -9.43 -15.39
CA VAL A 461 -17.01 -9.06 -14.50
C VAL A 461 -17.52 -10.31 -13.80
N THR A 462 -17.83 -10.17 -12.51
CA THR A 462 -18.46 -11.22 -11.72
C THR A 462 -19.84 -10.76 -11.28
N VAL A 463 -20.85 -11.58 -11.57
CA VAL A 463 -22.23 -11.37 -11.13
C VAL A 463 -22.67 -12.57 -10.29
N GLY A 464 -23.51 -12.31 -9.29
CA GLY A 464 -24.10 -13.38 -8.49
C GLY A 464 -25.15 -14.17 -9.29
N PHE A 465 -25.33 -15.43 -8.93
CA PHE A 465 -26.41 -16.27 -9.44
C PHE A 465 -27.76 -15.56 -9.28
N GLY A 466 -28.51 -15.44 -10.37
CA GLY A 466 -29.80 -14.74 -10.40
C GLY A 466 -29.75 -13.23 -10.15
N GLN A 467 -28.56 -12.62 -9.97
CA GLN A 467 -28.44 -11.17 -9.79
C GLN A 467 -28.55 -10.44 -11.14
N PRO A 468 -29.34 -9.37 -11.22
CA PRO A 468 -29.46 -8.59 -12.44
C PRO A 468 -28.18 -7.80 -12.71
N PHE A 469 -27.91 -7.56 -13.99
CA PHE A 469 -26.78 -6.74 -14.44
C PHE A 469 -27.12 -5.99 -15.73
N THR A 470 -26.41 -4.89 -16.00
CA THR A 470 -26.57 -4.13 -17.25
C THR A 470 -25.64 -4.65 -18.33
N LEU A 471 -26.12 -4.65 -19.56
CA LEU A 471 -25.34 -4.88 -20.77
C LEU A 471 -25.51 -3.64 -21.66
N GLU A 472 -24.40 -3.04 -22.06
CA GLU A 472 -24.36 -1.73 -22.71
C GLU A 472 -23.42 -1.76 -23.91
N VAL A 473 -23.81 -1.05 -24.97
CA VAL A 473 -22.99 -0.75 -26.16
C VAL A 473 -23.03 0.75 -26.38
N ASP A 474 -21.87 1.39 -26.17
CA ASP A 474 -21.68 2.83 -26.35
C ASP A 474 -21.51 3.22 -27.82
N VAL A 475 -21.69 4.51 -28.08
CA VAL A 475 -21.49 5.10 -29.40
C VAL A 475 -19.99 5.11 -29.75
N PRO A 476 -19.59 4.71 -30.97
CA PRO A 476 -18.23 4.90 -31.47
C PRO A 476 -17.79 6.38 -31.38
N PRO A 477 -16.61 6.68 -30.81
CA PRO A 477 -16.18 8.07 -30.52
C PRO A 477 -16.07 9.01 -31.72
N LEU A 478 -15.78 8.49 -32.92
CA LEU A 478 -15.55 9.29 -34.13
C LEU A 478 -16.82 9.81 -34.83
N GLN A 479 -17.99 9.75 -34.19
CA GLN A 479 -19.27 10.11 -34.83
C GLN A 479 -19.44 11.61 -35.15
N ILE A 480 -19.98 11.89 -36.35
CA ILE A 480 -20.79 13.09 -36.63
C ILE A 480 -22.26 12.76 -36.26
N PRO A 481 -22.90 13.47 -35.32
CA PRO A 481 -24.28 13.18 -34.92
C PRO A 481 -25.27 13.28 -36.11
N GLY A 482 -26.05 12.22 -36.35
CA GLY A 482 -27.18 12.24 -37.30
C GLY A 482 -27.02 11.47 -38.62
N ALA A 483 -26.02 10.60 -38.78
CA ALA A 483 -25.79 9.85 -40.02
C ALA A 483 -26.03 8.32 -39.90
N GLY A 484 -27.10 7.81 -40.52
CA GLY A 484 -27.21 6.44 -41.03
C GLY A 484 -27.05 5.26 -40.03
N LEU A 485 -26.50 4.15 -40.54
CA LEU A 485 -26.38 2.82 -39.90
C LEU A 485 -25.30 2.71 -38.80
N VAL A 486 -24.68 3.82 -38.40
CA VAL A 486 -23.62 3.82 -37.38
C VAL A 486 -24.18 3.47 -36.01
N GLY A 487 -23.45 2.66 -35.24
CA GLY A 487 -23.92 2.11 -33.97
C GLY A 487 -24.76 0.84 -34.12
N ASN A 488 -25.12 0.43 -35.34
CA ASN A 488 -25.65 -0.91 -35.58
C ASN A 488 -24.63 -1.95 -35.18
N HIS A 489 -25.05 -2.98 -34.46
CA HIS A 489 -24.16 -3.98 -33.89
C HIS A 489 -24.76 -5.39 -33.89
N LEU A 490 -23.86 -6.36 -33.84
CA LEU A 490 -24.12 -7.77 -33.55
C LEU A 490 -23.29 -8.14 -32.34
N LEU A 491 -23.92 -8.72 -31.32
CA LEU A 491 -23.23 -9.13 -30.09
C LEU A 491 -23.43 -10.61 -29.83
N TRP A 492 -22.34 -11.32 -29.56
CA TRP A 492 -22.37 -12.75 -29.27
C TRP A 492 -21.87 -13.05 -27.86
N VAL A 493 -22.35 -14.17 -27.33
CA VAL A 493 -21.81 -14.81 -26.13
C VAL A 493 -21.30 -16.21 -26.47
N ARG A 494 -20.10 -16.54 -26.02
CA ARG A 494 -19.52 -17.88 -26.03
C ARG A 494 -19.43 -18.41 -24.60
N VAL A 495 -19.70 -19.70 -24.41
CA VAL A 495 -19.40 -20.38 -23.15
C VAL A 495 -17.90 -20.66 -23.02
N GLY A 496 -17.32 -20.20 -21.91
CA GLY A 496 -15.91 -20.31 -21.55
C GLY A 496 -15.05 -19.16 -22.07
N VAL A 497 -13.78 -19.14 -21.66
CA VAL A 497 -12.76 -18.22 -22.17
C VAL A 497 -12.17 -18.78 -23.47
N PRO A 498 -12.03 -17.97 -24.53
CA PRO A 498 -11.39 -18.42 -25.75
C PRO A 498 -9.88 -18.55 -25.58
N THR A 499 -9.29 -19.45 -26.33
CA THR A 499 -7.84 -19.56 -26.51
C THR A 499 -7.39 -18.69 -27.70
N VAL A 500 -6.11 -18.31 -27.73
CA VAL A 500 -5.56 -17.50 -28.84
C VAL A 500 -5.76 -18.19 -30.21
N ALA A 501 -5.78 -19.52 -30.23
CA ALA A 501 -6.01 -20.31 -31.44
C ALA A 501 -7.47 -20.25 -31.96
N GLU A 502 -8.41 -19.79 -31.14
CA GLU A 502 -9.83 -19.64 -31.52
C GLU A 502 -10.15 -18.25 -32.10
N SER A 503 -9.16 -17.36 -32.21
CA SER A 503 -9.40 -16.04 -32.80
C SER A 503 -9.82 -16.14 -34.27
N LEU A 504 -10.86 -15.38 -34.64
CA LEU A 504 -11.41 -15.29 -35.99
C LEU A 504 -11.09 -13.92 -36.59
N PRO A 505 -10.10 -13.82 -37.50
CA PRO A 505 -9.82 -12.57 -38.19
C PRO A 505 -10.92 -12.22 -39.19
N LEU A 506 -11.48 -11.02 -39.08
CA LEU A 506 -12.54 -10.53 -39.98
C LEU A 506 -12.01 -9.63 -41.11
N GLY A 507 -10.75 -9.20 -41.00
CA GLY A 507 -10.06 -8.38 -42.00
C GLY A 507 -9.12 -7.39 -41.33
N ALA A 508 -8.12 -6.92 -42.08
CA ALA A 508 -7.06 -6.04 -41.54
C ALA A 508 -7.60 -4.72 -40.93
N ASN A 509 -8.72 -4.22 -41.46
CA ASN A 509 -9.34 -2.98 -41.01
C ASN A 509 -10.52 -3.19 -40.04
N ILE A 510 -10.95 -4.44 -39.82
CA ILE A 510 -12.10 -4.77 -38.96
C ILE A 510 -11.63 -5.35 -37.63
N GLY A 511 -10.51 -6.10 -37.60
CA GLY A 511 -10.00 -6.74 -36.40
C GLY A 511 -10.31 -8.25 -36.34
N SER A 512 -10.23 -8.81 -35.14
CA SER A 512 -10.45 -10.24 -34.89
C SER A 512 -11.40 -10.44 -33.71
N LEU A 513 -12.40 -11.30 -33.87
CA LEU A 513 -13.15 -11.82 -32.74
C LEU A 513 -12.27 -12.81 -31.98
N CYS A 514 -12.39 -12.87 -30.66
CA CYS A 514 -11.64 -13.81 -29.84
C CYS A 514 -12.13 -15.24 -29.95
N PHE A 515 -13.33 -15.44 -30.48
CA PHE A 515 -13.89 -16.74 -30.72
C PHE A 515 -14.62 -16.75 -32.05
N PRO A 516 -14.78 -17.93 -32.66
CA PRO A 516 -15.53 -18.03 -33.88
C PRO A 516 -17.05 -17.98 -33.59
N VAL A 517 -17.81 -17.49 -34.57
CA VAL A 517 -19.28 -17.39 -34.53
C VAL A 517 -19.92 -18.35 -35.54
N PRO A 518 -21.11 -18.92 -35.27
CA PRO A 518 -21.79 -19.87 -36.17
C PRO A 518 -21.87 -19.36 -37.61
N PRO A 519 -21.74 -20.25 -38.64
CA PRO A 519 -22.06 -21.69 -38.62
C PRO A 519 -20.86 -22.65 -38.51
N LEU A 520 -19.68 -22.20 -38.09
CA LEU A 520 -18.50 -23.07 -37.99
C LEU A 520 -18.70 -24.19 -36.93
N PRO A 521 -18.06 -25.37 -37.05
CA PRO A 521 -18.17 -26.43 -36.05
C PRO A 521 -17.42 -26.04 -34.75
N PHE A 522 -18.07 -26.16 -33.59
CA PHE A 522 -17.53 -25.72 -32.29
C PHE A 522 -17.54 -26.78 -31.21
N THR A 523 -16.60 -26.65 -30.27
CA THR A 523 -16.54 -27.40 -29.02
C THR A 523 -17.36 -26.76 -27.89
N SER A 524 -17.63 -25.45 -27.98
CA SER A 524 -18.44 -24.68 -27.03
C SER A 524 -19.56 -23.94 -27.75
N PRO A 525 -20.77 -23.85 -27.17
CA PRO A 525 -21.88 -23.15 -27.81
C PRO A 525 -21.67 -21.62 -27.79
N THR A 526 -22.08 -20.99 -28.89
CA THR A 526 -22.09 -19.52 -29.10
C THR A 526 -23.51 -19.08 -29.46
N PHE A 527 -23.99 -17.99 -28.86
CA PHE A 527 -25.34 -17.46 -29.05
C PHE A 527 -25.30 -15.99 -29.45
N LEU A 528 -26.26 -15.55 -30.28
CA LEU A 528 -26.44 -14.15 -30.65
C LEU A 528 -27.31 -13.45 -29.59
N ILE A 529 -26.74 -12.50 -28.87
CA ILE A 529 -27.42 -11.75 -27.80
C ILE A 529 -28.33 -10.69 -28.38
N THR A 530 -27.81 -9.88 -29.30
CA THR A 530 -28.52 -8.76 -29.91
C THR A 530 -28.11 -8.59 -31.37
N ASP A 531 -29.06 -8.12 -32.18
CA ASP A 531 -28.89 -7.80 -33.59
C ASP A 531 -29.78 -6.62 -34.00
N THR A 532 -29.16 -5.53 -34.44
CA THR A 532 -29.86 -4.32 -34.93
C THR A 532 -30.23 -4.37 -36.42
N PHE A 533 -29.77 -5.38 -37.17
CA PHE A 533 -29.99 -5.51 -38.61
C PHE A 533 -31.26 -6.31 -38.93
N SER A 534 -31.40 -7.50 -38.34
CA SER A 534 -32.56 -8.38 -38.59
C SER A 534 -33.48 -8.55 -37.38
N GLY A 535 -33.05 -8.15 -36.18
CA GLY A 535 -33.85 -8.20 -34.97
C GLY A 535 -34.03 -9.61 -34.40
N THR A 536 -33.17 -10.57 -34.78
CA THR A 536 -33.29 -11.98 -34.35
C THR A 536 -32.51 -12.32 -33.07
N GLY A 537 -31.88 -11.34 -32.43
CA GLY A 537 -31.17 -11.53 -31.16
C GLY A 537 -32.10 -11.91 -30.00
N LEU A 538 -31.53 -12.46 -28.93
CA LEU A 538 -32.25 -12.75 -27.67
C LEU A 538 -32.92 -11.50 -27.08
N PHE A 539 -32.30 -10.33 -27.25
CA PHE A 539 -32.84 -9.05 -26.84
C PHE A 539 -33.05 -8.16 -28.07
N PRO A 540 -34.20 -7.45 -28.14
CA PRO A 540 -34.38 -6.43 -29.16
C PRO A 540 -33.42 -5.27 -28.89
N ALA A 541 -32.80 -4.76 -29.95
CA ALA A 541 -31.88 -3.63 -29.85
C ALA A 541 -32.10 -2.58 -30.91
N MET A 542 -31.62 -1.39 -30.57
CA MET A 542 -31.51 -0.23 -31.43
C MET A 542 -30.03 0.08 -31.65
N PRO A 543 -29.67 0.92 -32.64
CA PRO A 543 -28.29 1.36 -32.80
C PRO A 543 -27.76 2.00 -31.52
N ALA A 544 -26.45 1.89 -31.27
CA ALA A 544 -25.80 2.49 -30.11
C ALA A 544 -26.10 4.01 -30.02
N PRO A 545 -26.32 4.58 -28.81
CA PRO A 545 -26.15 3.92 -27.51
C PRO A 545 -27.31 2.98 -27.20
N TRP A 546 -26.99 1.77 -26.74
CA TRP A 546 -27.96 0.76 -26.36
C TRP A 546 -27.61 0.18 -24.99
N ALA A 547 -28.64 -0.02 -24.16
CA ALA A 547 -28.50 -0.61 -22.85
C ALA A 547 -29.71 -1.51 -22.55
N THR A 548 -29.48 -2.65 -21.91
CA THR A 548 -30.53 -3.52 -21.39
C THR A 548 -30.16 -4.07 -20.02
N THR A 549 -31.17 -4.39 -19.21
CA THR A 549 -30.97 -5.09 -17.93
C THR A 549 -31.27 -6.57 -18.13
N VAL A 550 -30.27 -7.41 -17.89
CA VAL A 550 -30.46 -8.86 -17.79
C VAL A 550 -30.96 -9.16 -16.38
N ALA A 551 -32.09 -9.86 -16.25
CA ALA A 551 -32.71 -10.18 -14.97
C ALA A 551 -31.85 -11.07 -14.03
N GLY A 552 -30.74 -11.61 -14.55
CA GLY A 552 -29.83 -12.51 -13.87
C GLY A 552 -29.83 -13.90 -14.52
N LEU A 553 -28.72 -14.62 -14.36
CA LEU A 553 -28.55 -15.97 -14.92
C LEU A 553 -28.72 -17.01 -13.81
N LEU A 554 -29.62 -17.97 -14.03
CA LEU A 554 -29.91 -19.08 -13.10
C LEU A 554 -28.99 -20.29 -13.38
N THR A 555 -27.73 -20.03 -13.72
CA THR A 555 -26.71 -21.05 -13.92
C THR A 555 -25.35 -20.45 -13.57
N VAL A 556 -24.51 -21.23 -12.89
CA VAL A 556 -23.09 -20.91 -12.80
C VAL A 556 -22.51 -21.02 -14.20
N ALA A 557 -21.81 -19.99 -14.64
CA ALA A 557 -21.28 -19.92 -16.00
C ALA A 557 -20.04 -19.05 -16.05
N ASP A 558 -19.19 -19.35 -17.02
CA ASP A 558 -18.08 -18.50 -17.43
C ASP A 558 -18.33 -18.21 -18.91
N LEU A 559 -18.50 -16.94 -19.26
CA LEU A 559 -18.99 -16.50 -20.56
C LEU A 559 -18.04 -15.46 -21.13
N SER A 560 -17.83 -15.48 -22.44
CA SER A 560 -17.11 -14.43 -23.18
C SER A 560 -18.07 -13.71 -24.09
N VAL A 561 -18.11 -12.38 -24.02
CA VAL A 561 -19.02 -11.52 -24.77
C VAL A 561 -18.20 -10.58 -25.64
N GLN A 562 -18.52 -10.52 -26.93
CA GLN A 562 -17.87 -9.63 -27.89
C GLN A 562 -18.80 -9.42 -29.09
N GLY A 563 -18.60 -8.32 -29.83
CA GLY A 563 -19.42 -8.00 -30.98
C GLY A 563 -18.68 -7.33 -32.12
N VAL A 564 -19.44 -7.05 -33.16
CA VAL A 564 -19.05 -6.21 -34.29
C VAL A 564 -20.01 -5.03 -34.33
N ILE A 565 -19.49 -3.83 -34.57
CA ILE A 565 -20.24 -2.58 -34.63
C ILE A 565 -19.90 -1.80 -35.91
N VAL A 566 -20.88 -1.10 -36.48
CA VAL A 566 -20.66 -0.13 -37.54
C VAL A 566 -20.11 1.15 -36.91
N GLU A 567 -18.87 1.48 -37.27
CA GLU A 567 -18.11 2.58 -36.70
C GLU A 567 -18.24 3.89 -37.48
N ASP A 568 -18.12 3.85 -38.81
CA ASP A 568 -18.16 5.05 -39.66
C ASP A 568 -18.81 4.77 -41.04
N LEU A 569 -19.10 5.82 -41.80
CA LEU A 569 -19.68 5.74 -43.14
C LEU A 569 -18.65 6.01 -44.27
N PRO A 570 -18.73 5.25 -45.38
CA PRO A 570 -19.71 4.20 -45.66
C PRO A 570 -19.34 2.84 -45.05
N LEU A 571 -20.11 2.39 -44.05
CA LEU A 571 -20.16 1.03 -43.48
C LEU A 571 -18.82 0.41 -43.06
N GLN A 572 -17.95 1.18 -42.41
CA GLN A 572 -16.79 0.61 -41.75
C GLN A 572 -17.23 -0.17 -40.51
N LEU A 573 -16.81 -1.43 -40.42
CA LEU A 573 -17.05 -2.31 -39.29
C LEU A 573 -15.82 -2.38 -38.42
N ALA A 574 -16.03 -2.44 -37.11
CA ALA A 574 -15.00 -2.70 -36.13
C ALA A 574 -15.46 -3.75 -35.11
N VAL A 575 -14.52 -4.38 -34.44
CA VAL A 575 -14.76 -5.35 -33.37
C VAL A 575 -14.75 -4.63 -32.04
N THR A 576 -15.74 -4.90 -31.18
CA THR A 576 -15.76 -4.35 -29.82
C THR A 576 -14.68 -4.99 -28.96
N ASN A 577 -14.38 -4.40 -27.81
CA ASN A 577 -13.66 -5.09 -26.75
C ASN A 577 -14.40 -6.37 -26.32
N ALA A 578 -13.66 -7.36 -25.80
CA ALA A 578 -14.21 -8.59 -25.24
C ALA A 578 -14.35 -8.49 -23.72
N ILE A 579 -15.42 -9.07 -23.16
CA ILE A 579 -15.66 -9.13 -21.72
C ILE A 579 -15.92 -10.57 -21.29
N ARG A 580 -15.25 -11.01 -20.23
CA ARG A 580 -15.51 -12.27 -19.53
C ARG A 580 -16.51 -12.04 -18.41
N LEU A 581 -17.69 -12.64 -18.52
CA LEU A 581 -18.75 -12.61 -17.52
C LEU A 581 -18.76 -13.93 -16.74
N ARG A 582 -18.50 -13.86 -15.44
CA ARG A 582 -18.59 -14.99 -14.50
C ARG A 582 -19.86 -14.88 -13.68
N VAL A 583 -20.69 -15.92 -13.73
CA VAL A 583 -21.84 -16.09 -12.85
C VAL A 583 -21.43 -17.07 -11.77
N ILE A 584 -21.39 -16.61 -10.52
CA ILE A 584 -20.96 -17.43 -9.37
C ILE A 584 -22.08 -17.58 -8.36
N LEU A 585 -22.01 -18.66 -7.56
CA LEU A 585 -22.83 -18.76 -6.36
C LEU A 585 -22.45 -17.62 -5.40
N MET A 586 -23.45 -17.04 -4.76
CA MET A 586 -23.22 -16.02 -3.74
C MET A 586 -22.85 -16.67 -2.41
N ALA A 587 -22.47 -15.87 -1.41
CA ALA A 587 -22.33 -16.39 -0.06
C ALA A 587 -23.66 -17.00 0.44
N PRO A 588 -23.63 -18.11 1.21
CA PRO A 588 -24.84 -18.66 1.82
C PRO A 588 -25.58 -17.61 2.65
N PRO A 589 -26.92 -17.62 2.69
CA PRO A 589 -27.67 -16.74 3.56
C PRO A 589 -27.39 -17.10 5.03
N VAL A 590 -27.40 -16.12 5.92
CA VAL A 590 -27.21 -16.32 7.37
C VAL A 590 -28.30 -15.56 8.12
N ILE A 591 -29.01 -16.25 9.02
CA ILE A 591 -29.91 -15.59 9.98
C ILE A 591 -29.10 -15.19 11.21
N VAL A 592 -29.14 -13.91 11.56
CA VAL A 592 -28.56 -13.38 12.80
C VAL A 592 -29.62 -13.32 13.90
N SER A 593 -30.84 -12.89 13.57
CA SER A 593 -31.94 -12.83 14.53
C SER A 593 -33.30 -12.87 13.87
N VAL A 594 -34.32 -13.26 14.65
CA VAL A 594 -35.73 -13.20 14.27
C VAL A 594 -36.51 -12.51 15.40
N ALA A 595 -37.25 -11.46 15.08
CA ALA A 595 -37.95 -10.65 16.07
C ALA A 595 -39.39 -10.28 15.62
N PRO A 596 -40.41 -10.52 16.46
CA PRO A 596 -40.37 -11.39 17.64
C PRO A 596 -40.24 -12.87 17.25
N GLN A 597 -39.44 -13.63 18.00
CA GLN A 597 -39.27 -15.08 17.77
C GLN A 597 -40.51 -15.91 18.17
N SER A 598 -41.35 -15.37 19.06
CA SER A 598 -42.69 -15.87 19.39
C SER A 598 -43.71 -14.78 19.08
N ALA A 599 -44.44 -14.93 17.99
CA ALA A 599 -45.34 -13.91 17.45
C ALA A 599 -46.79 -14.38 17.52
N MET A 600 -47.72 -13.45 17.81
CA MET A 600 -49.15 -13.72 17.63
C MET A 600 -49.46 -13.83 16.13
N VAL A 601 -50.50 -14.59 15.78
CA VAL A 601 -51.00 -14.65 14.40
C VAL A 601 -51.31 -13.24 13.90
N GLY A 602 -50.84 -12.91 12.70
CA GLY A 602 -50.99 -11.59 12.10
C GLY A 602 -49.94 -10.55 12.51
N ALA A 603 -49.04 -10.86 13.45
CA ALA A 603 -47.97 -9.96 13.83
C ALA A 603 -46.86 -9.91 12.76
N LEU A 604 -46.22 -8.74 12.63
CA LEU A 604 -45.05 -8.56 11.78
C LEU A 604 -43.84 -9.28 12.40
N VAL A 605 -43.17 -10.11 11.62
CA VAL A 605 -41.91 -10.77 11.96
C VAL A 605 -40.81 -10.21 11.06
N THR A 606 -39.71 -9.79 11.69
CA THR A 606 -38.49 -9.33 11.01
C THR A 606 -37.38 -10.34 11.22
N VAL A 607 -36.80 -10.82 10.13
CA VAL A 607 -35.58 -11.62 10.10
C VAL A 607 -34.43 -10.71 9.72
N THR A 608 -33.41 -10.61 10.57
CA THR A 608 -32.17 -9.89 10.27
C THR A 608 -31.06 -10.88 10.00
N GLY A 609 -30.22 -10.59 9.02
CA GLY A 609 -29.19 -11.50 8.56
C GLY A 609 -28.27 -10.91 7.50
N THR A 610 -27.65 -11.78 6.72
CA THR A 610 -26.85 -11.42 5.54
C THR A 610 -27.10 -12.39 4.40
N GLY A 611 -26.81 -11.97 3.17
CA GLY A 611 -26.86 -12.83 1.99
C GLY A 611 -28.25 -13.18 1.49
N PHE A 612 -29.30 -12.47 1.93
CA PHE A 612 -30.65 -12.66 1.40
C PHE A 612 -30.76 -12.10 -0.02
N GLN A 613 -31.33 -12.88 -0.94
CA GLN A 613 -31.43 -12.50 -2.35
C GLN A 613 -32.86 -12.09 -2.73
N PRO A 614 -33.04 -11.17 -3.70
CA PRO A 614 -34.35 -10.97 -4.32
C PRO A 614 -34.91 -12.30 -4.86
N GLY A 615 -36.18 -12.60 -4.59
CA GLY A 615 -36.80 -13.87 -4.97
C GLY A 615 -36.55 -15.04 -4.02
N VAL A 616 -35.96 -14.80 -2.84
CA VAL A 616 -35.82 -15.79 -1.77
C VAL A 616 -37.15 -16.44 -1.40
N ALA A 617 -37.15 -17.76 -1.22
CA ALA A 617 -38.27 -18.51 -0.69
C ALA A 617 -38.19 -18.55 0.83
N VAL A 618 -39.29 -18.17 1.50
CA VAL A 618 -39.44 -18.27 2.95
C VAL A 618 -40.44 -19.39 3.23
N ASP A 619 -40.02 -20.39 3.99
CA ASP A 619 -40.86 -21.51 4.42
C ASP A 619 -40.91 -21.54 5.95
N LEU A 620 -42.10 -21.69 6.52
CA LEU A 620 -42.28 -21.84 7.96
C LEU A 620 -43.09 -23.11 8.23
N ALA A 621 -42.44 -24.13 8.76
CA ALA A 621 -43.01 -25.46 9.01
C ALA A 621 -43.65 -26.11 7.76
N GLY A 622 -43.03 -25.98 6.58
CA GLY A 622 -43.53 -26.51 5.31
C GLY A 622 -44.60 -25.66 4.64
N MET A 623 -44.91 -24.48 5.20
CA MET A 623 -45.80 -23.50 4.58
C MET A 623 -44.99 -22.39 3.93
N ALA A 624 -45.17 -22.22 2.61
CA ALA A 624 -44.59 -21.12 1.87
C ALA A 624 -45.19 -19.77 2.33
N ILE A 625 -44.32 -18.84 2.71
CA ILE A 625 -44.65 -17.49 3.15
C ILE A 625 -44.22 -16.50 2.08
N THR A 626 -45.14 -15.65 1.65
CA THR A 626 -44.80 -14.51 0.78
C THR A 626 -44.23 -13.37 1.65
N PRO A 627 -42.97 -12.97 1.46
CA PRO A 627 -42.40 -11.86 2.21
C PRO A 627 -43.08 -10.53 1.86
N LEU A 628 -43.18 -9.64 2.83
CA LEU A 628 -43.62 -8.26 2.64
C LEU A 628 -42.48 -7.38 2.09
N SER A 629 -41.25 -7.63 2.55
CA SER A 629 -40.04 -6.99 2.05
C SER A 629 -38.86 -7.96 2.09
N VAL A 630 -37.95 -7.81 1.15
CA VAL A 630 -36.66 -8.52 1.10
C VAL A 630 -35.58 -7.52 0.72
N THR A 631 -34.55 -7.44 1.55
CA THR A 631 -33.30 -6.73 1.30
C THR A 631 -32.14 -7.70 1.55
N ALA A 632 -30.91 -7.30 1.25
CA ALA A 632 -29.72 -8.15 1.49
C ALA A 632 -29.52 -8.57 2.96
N THR A 633 -30.13 -7.85 3.90
CA THR A 633 -29.93 -8.02 5.35
C THR A 633 -31.21 -8.17 6.15
N GLU A 634 -32.37 -8.02 5.53
CA GLU A 634 -33.65 -8.05 6.22
C GLU A 634 -34.75 -8.68 5.37
N ILE A 635 -35.54 -9.56 5.97
CA ILE A 635 -36.79 -10.09 5.42
C ILE A 635 -37.90 -9.83 6.41
N THR A 636 -39.04 -9.33 5.94
CA THR A 636 -40.24 -9.18 6.79
C THR A 636 -41.40 -9.98 6.25
N PHE A 637 -42.21 -10.56 7.14
CA PHE A 637 -43.44 -11.26 6.79
C PHE A 637 -44.45 -11.23 7.94
N THR A 638 -45.69 -11.61 7.65
CA THR A 638 -46.76 -11.70 8.66
C THR A 638 -46.85 -13.12 9.22
N MET A 639 -46.89 -13.27 10.54
CA MET A 639 -47.00 -14.57 11.20
C MET A 639 -48.30 -15.30 10.81
N PRO A 640 -48.23 -16.48 10.17
CA PRO A 640 -49.41 -17.25 9.79
C PRO A 640 -50.05 -17.97 11.01
N ALA A 641 -51.29 -18.43 10.83
CA ALA A 641 -51.96 -19.28 11.82
C ALA A 641 -51.43 -20.73 11.78
N GLY A 642 -51.54 -21.45 12.90
CA GLY A 642 -51.28 -22.90 12.95
C GLY A 642 -49.81 -23.30 13.08
N ILE A 643 -48.91 -22.37 13.40
CA ILE A 643 -47.48 -22.69 13.64
C ILE A 643 -47.29 -23.34 14.99
N LEU A 644 -46.75 -24.56 14.99
CA LEU A 644 -46.41 -25.31 16.20
C LEU A 644 -45.21 -24.71 16.94
N CYS A 645 -45.01 -25.16 18.19
CA CYS A 645 -43.81 -24.85 18.95
C CYS A 645 -42.57 -25.48 18.31
N ASP A 646 -41.44 -24.81 18.41
CA ASP A 646 -40.15 -25.19 17.83
C ASP A 646 -40.18 -25.39 16.30
N ALA A 647 -41.10 -24.70 15.62
CA ALA A 647 -41.22 -24.73 14.16
C ALA A 647 -39.95 -24.21 13.47
N LEU A 648 -39.57 -24.84 12.35
CA LEU A 648 -38.41 -24.42 11.58
C LEU A 648 -38.81 -23.37 10.54
N LEU A 649 -38.22 -22.18 10.66
CA LEU A 649 -38.18 -21.17 9.60
C LEU A 649 -36.99 -21.51 8.69
N THR A 650 -37.22 -21.70 7.40
CA THR A 650 -36.18 -21.95 6.39
C THR A 650 -36.22 -20.85 5.34
N ILE A 651 -35.07 -20.25 5.09
CA ILE A 651 -34.88 -19.21 4.07
C ILE A 651 -33.99 -19.83 3.00
N THR A 652 -34.52 -19.91 1.78
CA THR A 652 -33.83 -20.54 0.64
C THR A 652 -33.67 -19.52 -0.48
N ASN A 653 -32.44 -19.17 -0.78
CA ASN A 653 -32.11 -18.29 -1.90
C ASN A 653 -32.39 -18.96 -3.25
N VAL A 654 -32.40 -18.16 -4.32
CA VAL A 654 -32.67 -18.67 -5.69
C VAL A 654 -31.57 -19.62 -6.19
N ASP A 655 -30.39 -19.59 -5.58
CA ASP A 655 -29.29 -20.53 -5.81
C ASP A 655 -29.37 -21.82 -4.97
N ALA A 656 -30.52 -22.05 -4.32
CA ALA A 656 -30.83 -23.18 -3.45
C ALA A 656 -30.03 -23.26 -2.14
N GLN A 657 -29.17 -22.27 -1.84
CA GLN A 657 -28.53 -22.18 -0.53
C GLN A 657 -29.56 -21.77 0.52
N SER A 658 -29.50 -22.39 1.70
CA SER A 658 -30.48 -22.16 2.75
C SER A 658 -29.88 -22.01 4.15
N THR A 659 -30.65 -21.33 5.00
CA THR A 659 -30.39 -21.19 6.43
C THR A 659 -31.71 -21.34 7.17
N SER A 660 -31.65 -21.78 8.42
CA SER A 660 -32.85 -21.97 9.23
C SER A 660 -32.73 -21.40 10.64
N ALA A 661 -33.87 -21.05 11.22
CA ALA A 661 -33.99 -20.61 12.60
C ALA A 661 -35.23 -21.23 13.25
N ILE A 662 -35.23 -21.35 14.58
CA ILE A 662 -36.38 -21.85 15.33
C ILE A 662 -37.35 -20.72 15.63
N MET A 663 -38.62 -20.94 15.30
CA MET A 663 -39.76 -20.09 15.62
C MET A 663 -40.61 -20.72 16.72
N ASN A 664 -41.27 -19.86 17.50
CA ASN A 664 -42.09 -20.26 18.64
C ASN A 664 -41.35 -21.25 19.57
N PRO A 665 -40.13 -20.91 20.03
CA PRO A 665 -39.37 -21.82 20.87
C PRO A 665 -40.17 -22.19 22.10
N THR A 666 -40.16 -23.48 22.46
CA THR A 666 -40.75 -23.94 23.72
C THR A 666 -40.00 -23.24 24.86
N PRO A 667 -40.70 -22.50 25.75
CA PRO A 667 -40.04 -21.81 26.84
C PRO A 667 -39.43 -22.83 27.81
N VAL A 668 -38.27 -22.52 28.38
CA VAL A 668 -37.59 -23.39 29.35
C VAL A 668 -37.34 -22.60 30.62
N ILE A 669 -37.77 -23.13 31.76
CA ILE A 669 -37.43 -22.57 33.07
C ILE A 669 -36.18 -23.29 33.58
N THR A 670 -35.12 -22.51 33.82
CA THR A 670 -33.88 -23.03 34.41
C THR A 670 -33.85 -22.83 35.92
N ASN A 671 -34.47 -21.76 36.42
CA ASN A 671 -34.53 -21.48 37.85
C ASN A 671 -35.81 -20.73 38.23
N ALA A 672 -36.27 -20.95 39.45
CA ALA A 672 -37.39 -20.25 40.06
C ALA A 672 -36.96 -19.74 41.43
N LEU A 673 -36.77 -18.43 41.54
CA LEU A 673 -36.30 -17.75 42.75
C LEU A 673 -37.49 -17.16 43.51
N PHE A 674 -37.40 -17.19 44.83
CA PHE A 674 -38.49 -16.81 45.74
C PHE A 674 -39.76 -17.65 45.49
N ALA A 675 -39.62 -18.95 45.24
CA ALA A 675 -40.70 -19.86 44.89
C ALA A 675 -41.65 -20.22 46.07
N ALA A 676 -41.72 -19.37 47.10
CA ALA A 676 -42.68 -19.49 48.20
C ALA A 676 -42.99 -18.12 48.82
N GLY A 677 -44.21 -17.93 49.33
CA GLY A 677 -44.64 -16.68 49.93
C GLY A 677 -46.11 -16.70 50.37
N THR A 678 -46.65 -15.57 50.83
CA THR A 678 -47.97 -15.50 51.49
C THR A 678 -49.12 -15.91 50.57
N SER A 679 -50.07 -16.70 51.09
CA SER A 679 -51.35 -17.01 50.43
C SER A 679 -52.20 -15.78 50.05
N ALA A 680 -51.98 -14.63 50.71
CA ALA A 680 -52.62 -13.36 50.36
C ALA A 680 -52.14 -12.75 49.02
N GLY A 681 -51.06 -13.27 48.43
CA GLY A 681 -50.43 -12.69 47.25
C GLY A 681 -49.57 -11.47 47.57
N GLY A 682 -49.00 -10.85 46.53
CA GLY A 682 -48.13 -9.69 46.64
C GLY A 682 -46.63 -10.01 46.75
N ALA A 683 -46.25 -11.26 46.97
CA ALA A 683 -44.85 -11.67 47.07
C ALA A 683 -44.10 -11.53 45.74
N LEU A 684 -42.81 -11.21 45.80
CA LEU A 684 -41.95 -11.18 44.62
C LEU A 684 -41.65 -12.62 44.19
N PHE A 685 -41.81 -12.92 42.90
CA PHE A 685 -41.44 -14.18 42.29
C PHE A 685 -40.63 -13.93 41.01
N LEU A 686 -39.54 -14.66 40.83
CA LEU A 686 -38.64 -14.51 39.68
C LEU A 686 -38.43 -15.85 38.99
N VAL A 687 -38.76 -15.91 37.70
CA VAL A 687 -38.51 -17.06 36.83
C VAL A 687 -37.36 -16.71 35.89
N GLN A 688 -36.36 -17.58 35.82
CA GLN A 688 -35.22 -17.48 34.89
C GLN A 688 -35.27 -18.64 33.90
N GLY A 689 -34.84 -18.40 32.66
CA GLY A 689 -35.05 -19.35 31.59
C GLY A 689 -34.65 -18.86 30.20
N THR A 690 -35.26 -19.46 29.18
CA THR A 690 -35.17 -19.05 27.78
C THR A 690 -36.56 -19.04 27.15
N GLY A 691 -36.78 -18.21 26.13
CA GLY A 691 -38.08 -18.10 25.45
C GLY A 691 -39.17 -17.42 26.28
N LEU A 692 -38.79 -16.59 27.27
CA LEU A 692 -39.73 -16.00 28.24
C LEU A 692 -40.29 -14.62 27.83
N GLY A 693 -39.88 -14.11 26.66
CA GLY A 693 -40.24 -12.77 26.20
C GLY A 693 -41.74 -12.64 25.92
N ASN A 694 -42.37 -11.60 26.48
CA ASN A 694 -43.80 -11.33 26.34
C ASN A 694 -44.72 -12.49 26.75
N ALA A 695 -44.23 -13.41 27.58
CA ALA A 695 -45.03 -14.52 28.08
C ALA A 695 -46.04 -14.06 29.15
N THR A 696 -47.16 -14.74 29.22
CA THR A 696 -48.14 -14.61 30.30
C THR A 696 -47.91 -15.70 31.35
N VAL A 697 -48.22 -15.42 32.62
CA VAL A 697 -48.00 -16.37 33.72
C VAL A 697 -49.30 -16.59 34.49
N THR A 698 -49.57 -17.83 34.87
CA THR A 698 -50.61 -18.20 35.84
C THR A 698 -50.00 -18.98 36.99
N ILE A 699 -50.54 -18.81 38.21
CA ILE A 699 -50.13 -19.57 39.40
C ILE A 699 -51.38 -20.19 40.03
N GLY A 700 -51.44 -21.52 40.07
CA GLY A 700 -52.63 -22.25 40.54
C GLY A 700 -53.88 -21.96 39.70
N GLY A 701 -53.70 -21.58 38.43
CA GLY A 701 -54.78 -21.13 37.53
C GLY A 701 -55.14 -19.65 37.65
N ASN A 702 -54.62 -18.92 38.64
CA ASN A 702 -54.86 -17.47 38.77
C ASN A 702 -53.90 -16.67 37.88
N PRO A 703 -54.38 -15.72 37.07
CA PRO A 703 -53.52 -14.91 36.21
C PRO A 703 -52.64 -13.96 37.02
N VAL A 704 -51.37 -13.90 36.67
CA VAL A 704 -50.43 -12.91 37.19
C VAL A 704 -50.65 -11.60 36.42
N THR A 705 -51.29 -10.61 37.06
CA THR A 705 -51.60 -9.32 36.43
C THR A 705 -50.49 -8.27 36.61
N ASN A 706 -49.54 -8.50 37.52
CA ASN A 706 -48.46 -7.57 37.83
C ASN A 706 -47.08 -8.17 37.50
N ILE A 707 -46.71 -8.10 36.22
CA ILE A 707 -45.34 -8.37 35.75
C ILE A 707 -44.53 -7.08 35.92
N ILE A 708 -43.48 -7.15 36.74
CA ILE A 708 -42.63 -6.00 37.09
C ILE A 708 -41.63 -5.74 35.97
N SER A 709 -41.01 -6.79 35.44
CA SER A 709 -40.08 -6.74 34.30
C SER A 709 -39.98 -8.10 33.63
N GLN A 710 -39.73 -8.12 32.33
CA GLN A 710 -39.55 -9.36 31.58
C GLN A 710 -38.57 -9.17 30.41
N SER A 711 -37.91 -10.26 30.04
CA SER A 711 -37.06 -10.36 28.85
C SER A 711 -37.17 -11.77 28.26
N GLY A 712 -36.40 -12.06 27.20
CA GLY A 712 -36.28 -13.42 26.68
C GLY A 712 -35.76 -14.44 27.69
N VAL A 713 -35.13 -14.00 28.80
CA VAL A 713 -34.43 -14.88 29.76
C VAL A 713 -34.91 -14.78 31.21
N PHE A 714 -35.80 -13.84 31.54
CA PHE A 714 -36.39 -13.76 32.88
C PHE A 714 -37.78 -13.12 32.88
N ILE A 715 -38.55 -13.40 33.94
CA ILE A 715 -39.80 -12.72 34.31
C ILE A 715 -39.77 -12.45 35.81
N THR A 716 -39.83 -11.17 36.21
CA THR A 716 -40.08 -10.75 37.60
C THR A 716 -41.54 -10.33 37.74
N MET A 717 -42.20 -10.83 38.77
CA MET A 717 -43.64 -10.62 38.96
C MET A 717 -44.03 -10.56 40.43
N SER A 718 -45.22 -10.02 40.70
CA SER A 718 -45.88 -10.11 42.00
C SER A 718 -46.94 -11.21 41.95
N THR A 719 -46.90 -12.16 42.89
CA THR A 719 -47.80 -13.32 42.88
C THR A 719 -49.24 -12.92 43.17
N PRO A 720 -50.24 -13.50 42.48
CA PRO A 720 -51.65 -13.33 42.85
C PRO A 720 -51.95 -14.01 44.19
N PRO A 721 -53.08 -13.69 44.85
CA PRO A 721 -53.61 -14.48 45.96
C PRO A 721 -53.86 -15.93 45.55
N GLY A 722 -53.70 -16.88 46.48
CA GLY A 722 -53.83 -18.31 46.21
C GLY A 722 -54.11 -19.14 47.47
N SER A 723 -54.44 -20.42 47.28
CA SER A 723 -54.67 -21.35 48.38
C SER A 723 -53.35 -21.85 48.99
N PRO A 724 -53.25 -22.01 50.32
CA PRO A 724 -52.06 -22.57 50.96
C PRO A 724 -51.67 -23.94 50.38
N GLY A 725 -50.37 -24.14 50.15
CA GLY A 725 -49.80 -25.34 49.54
C GLY A 725 -49.14 -25.11 48.18
N PRO A 726 -48.65 -26.19 47.53
CA PRO A 726 -47.99 -26.10 46.22
C PRO A 726 -49.00 -25.77 45.11
N ALA A 727 -48.63 -24.82 44.25
CA ALA A 727 -49.37 -24.38 43.08
C ALA A 727 -48.51 -24.51 41.82
N ILE A 728 -49.13 -24.97 40.72
CA ILE A 728 -48.46 -25.05 39.40
C ILE A 728 -48.39 -23.64 38.82
N VAL A 729 -47.19 -23.25 38.40
CA VAL A 729 -46.93 -22.05 37.62
C VAL A 729 -46.91 -22.45 36.15
N VAL A 730 -47.72 -21.82 35.31
CA VAL A 730 -47.69 -22.02 33.85
C VAL A 730 -47.26 -20.73 33.18
N VAL A 731 -46.17 -20.78 32.43
CA VAL A 731 -45.68 -19.68 31.58
C VAL A 731 -46.09 -19.99 30.14
N THR A 732 -46.81 -19.07 29.49
CA THR A 732 -47.33 -19.23 28.12
C THR A 732 -46.80 -18.12 27.21
N THR A 733 -46.09 -18.45 26.14
CA THR A 733 -45.58 -17.47 25.16
C THR A 733 -46.72 -16.87 24.32
N PRO A 734 -46.50 -15.75 23.60
CA PRO A 734 -47.51 -15.18 22.69
C PRO A 734 -48.03 -16.15 21.61
N ALA A 735 -47.22 -17.15 21.24
CA ALA A 735 -47.59 -18.19 20.29
C ALA A 735 -48.36 -19.37 20.92
N GLY A 736 -48.55 -19.37 22.25
CA GLY A 736 -49.26 -20.41 22.98
C GLY A 736 -48.37 -21.57 23.48
N CYS A 737 -47.04 -21.49 23.34
CA CYS A 737 -46.12 -22.51 23.85
C CYS A 737 -45.98 -22.39 25.38
N GLN A 738 -45.92 -23.53 26.08
CA GLN A 738 -46.02 -23.55 27.54
C GLN A 738 -44.86 -24.28 28.21
N THR A 739 -44.56 -23.84 29.43
CA THR A 739 -43.68 -24.54 30.37
C THR A 739 -44.16 -24.33 31.79
N THR A 740 -43.78 -25.21 32.70
CA THR A 740 -44.31 -25.22 34.06
C THR A 740 -43.22 -25.30 35.12
N THR A 741 -43.48 -24.64 36.26
CA THR A 741 -42.72 -24.81 37.50
C THR A 741 -43.69 -24.80 38.69
N THR A 742 -43.20 -24.74 39.92
CA THR A 742 -44.01 -24.73 41.14
C THR A 742 -43.75 -23.51 41.99
N TYR A 743 -44.79 -23.02 42.66
CA TYR A 743 -44.72 -21.99 43.69
C TYR A 743 -45.50 -22.45 44.93
N THR A 744 -45.00 -22.19 46.15
CA THR A 744 -45.67 -22.62 47.39
C THR A 744 -46.29 -21.46 48.13
N TYR A 745 -47.60 -21.47 48.32
CA TYR A 745 -48.29 -20.52 49.20
C TYR A 745 -48.19 -20.97 50.66
N LEU A 746 -47.67 -20.09 51.51
CA LEU A 746 -47.50 -20.26 52.95
C LEU A 746 -48.72 -19.80 53.74
#